data_AF-A0A899FX15-F1
#
_entry.id   AF-A0A899FX15-F1
#
_cell.length_a   1.000
_cell.length_b   1.000
_cell.length_c   1.000
_cell.angle_alpha   90.00
_cell.angle_beta   90.00
_cell.angle_gamma   90.00
#
_symmetry.space_group_name_H-M   'P 1'
#
loop_
_entity.id
_entity.type
_entity.pdbx_description
1 polymer ?
#
loop_
_entity_poly.entity_id
_entity_poly.type
_entity_poly.pdbx_seq_one_letter_code
_entity_poly.pdbx_strand_id
1 'polypeptide(L)'
;MKSLDELDELINQLDIENKIKEGAENLLQVFDQTTEDREDGNHIALRKKIELELDAVNSKIAVLKAKVNSIKSKTQIDSIKSSSHTKTTINTFYEQDAKSCTLPYSVSSKSVHSCISVGERDETIDPVQGLQATLRSLCESIHDSGQYLKHASHLASLFKSHPALKYDLNWEALGQHFQIMFSSVDTNKVSAGYRIARYVIYDLTSISFVKKFHVEHAIIRSLIKDGSTSKEREQALKLIRAFYEIKDGISEISKSVVSAIVSLAEYTKDKMSLISIETLAEMFILDPALIVSAGGNKVLLQTLCDDTPATRRFIRPKSDLQLILSNVTNFRPIIEEYRLKYCGDGIVSIMKSWSGLIYMSMYDMQAIRSLIDVLRISSSRSQDIILDILYNLFGIKSSSITSTFLAGRRLTTWGRPSPSQQEPQNEGMFTNAFTEFGRNDLSQQYLALIITLFMDIGILDTLMAVAEDSKDKMIFRKTTLLIVELLHLSNRILPLQYGAKLQSLPKLFMSALEFRNEEHFIATSAILQIESLNRIKMKTNSFHQKERSSSSDNSLKRGQRQLEQVKIKLGLQIDDIRFRTLLLDTQVLNTKNYKKWRWDIIIELLHGPLLNPKRLEESIRSTKFIKRLLSFYLPFNYKFSNIKQTKPNQRYIKIGRMIFTTLLANPEGIRYLSDSKLLRQISECLAQLDPLSGVSCPSPLFSKQRLEETLSSGYFVFLGTLSENKDGIAMMEKWKIFNMFYHLTELHSRDDLTLNFIVNMNYTFYGHPRIILSKALTTGLKDVRLFVTKHLGTLLSSNKKFTKNTKTIEWAISLLVTQLYDPCIEVCQMAVEVLEKACYDFENLQYTVKLRPALEHLGSIGAPLRLRFLASSTGFNYLKEFNYIEKEMDNWFHVLFSFTKKNELDGLIPPHFYGEIIKTSEGCQLLKNKGHFEYFVSNIFKHKDEYEDKNIILHLKSSLWAVGNIGSHNNGFPFLENSGVISEIIHIAEKSQQHGWISVFTSFGIPIGICIPEDIKKILFLEPWNYHSCLSDLEDIKLDTKNIIQDEILKIITDLSSHIFVTKALKSLSRIKAKYPEEFKSLDLYKSVLKILTSYRYQQPIRKFILEMFPSDIFYQNSELSDYNKNIW
;
A
#
# COMPACT_ATOMS: atom_id res chain seq x y z
N MET A 1 30.99 -41.46 0.70
CA MET A 1 30.11 -41.75 1.85
C MET A 1 28.98 -40.74 1.89
N LYS A 2 29.07 -39.57 2.54
CA LYS A 2 27.92 -38.62 2.61
C LYS A 2 27.11 -38.40 1.32
N SER A 3 27.76 -38.21 0.17
CA SER A 3 27.09 -38.01 -1.13
C SER A 3 26.45 -39.27 -1.75
N LEU A 4 26.81 -40.47 -1.28
CA LEU A 4 26.17 -41.74 -1.61
C LEU A 4 24.97 -41.97 -0.67
N ASP A 5 25.14 -41.71 0.63
CA ASP A 5 24.04 -41.81 1.61
C ASP A 5 22.88 -40.86 1.25
N GLU A 6 23.19 -39.61 0.85
CA GLU A 6 22.22 -38.64 0.32
C GLU A 6 21.59 -39.07 -1.01
N LEU A 7 22.33 -39.81 -1.86
CA LEU A 7 21.81 -40.31 -3.14
C LEU A 7 20.83 -41.46 -2.93
N ASP A 8 21.15 -42.39 -2.02
CA ASP A 8 20.29 -43.51 -1.67
C ASP A 8 19.02 -43.04 -0.94
N GLU A 9 19.11 -42.02 -0.08
CA GLU A 9 17.93 -41.41 0.53
C GLU A 9 17.00 -40.77 -0.53
N LEU A 10 17.57 -40.03 -1.50
CA LEU A 10 16.79 -39.43 -2.60
C LEU A 10 16.20 -40.47 -3.57
N ILE A 11 16.87 -41.62 -3.78
CA ILE A 11 16.33 -42.74 -4.57
C ILE A 11 15.17 -43.40 -3.81
N ASN A 12 15.30 -43.65 -2.51
CA ASN A 12 14.21 -44.19 -1.69
C ASN A 12 12.99 -43.25 -1.66
N GLN A 13 13.20 -41.93 -1.55
CA GLN A 13 12.12 -40.94 -1.65
C GLN A 13 11.46 -40.92 -3.04
N LEU A 14 12.25 -41.09 -4.10
CA LEU A 14 11.73 -41.20 -5.47
C LEU A 14 10.82 -42.43 -5.65
N ASP A 15 11.23 -43.59 -5.11
CA ASP A 15 10.46 -44.83 -5.21
C ASP A 15 9.17 -44.81 -4.38
N ILE A 16 9.16 -44.12 -3.24
CA ILE A 16 7.93 -43.88 -2.46
C ILE A 16 6.94 -43.03 -3.28
N GLU A 17 7.37 -41.90 -3.83
CA GLU A 17 6.48 -41.04 -4.63
C GLU A 17 6.04 -41.71 -5.95
N ASN A 18 6.88 -42.54 -6.58
CA ASN A 18 6.48 -43.36 -7.73
C ASN A 18 5.37 -44.38 -7.37
N LYS A 19 5.43 -45.02 -6.19
CA LYS A 19 4.37 -45.93 -5.72
C LYS A 19 3.07 -45.20 -5.38
N ILE A 20 3.16 -43.98 -4.84
CA ILE A 20 1.98 -43.13 -4.60
C ILE A 20 1.34 -42.74 -5.94
N LYS A 21 2.15 -42.39 -6.94
CA LYS A 21 1.69 -42.14 -8.31
C LYS A 21 0.93 -43.34 -8.89
N GLU A 22 1.53 -44.52 -8.86
CA GLU A 22 0.93 -45.76 -9.38
C GLU A 22 -0.38 -46.09 -8.65
N GLY A 23 -0.43 -45.89 -7.32
CA GLY A 23 -1.66 -46.04 -6.54
C GLY A 23 -2.78 -45.07 -6.94
N ALA A 24 -2.43 -43.81 -7.23
CA ALA A 24 -3.39 -42.79 -7.68
C ALA A 24 -3.88 -43.03 -9.12
N GLU A 25 -3.00 -43.48 -10.03
CA GLU A 25 -3.35 -43.87 -11.39
C GLU A 25 -4.27 -45.11 -11.41
N ASN A 26 -3.97 -46.13 -10.58
CA ASN A 26 -4.83 -47.29 -10.40
C ASN A 26 -6.21 -46.92 -9.81
N LEU A 27 -6.25 -46.00 -8.83
CA LEU A 27 -7.51 -45.46 -8.29
C LEU A 27 -8.34 -44.78 -9.39
N LEU A 28 -7.75 -43.92 -10.21
CA LEU A 28 -8.42 -43.28 -11.33
C LEU A 28 -8.93 -44.29 -12.37
N GLN A 29 -8.17 -45.36 -12.63
CA GLN A 29 -8.62 -46.44 -13.51
C GLN A 29 -9.84 -47.20 -12.95
N VAL A 30 -9.95 -47.37 -11.63
CA VAL A 30 -11.16 -47.90 -10.97
C VAL A 30 -12.33 -46.92 -11.07
N PHE A 31 -12.08 -45.61 -10.99
CA PHE A 31 -13.10 -44.57 -11.25
C PHE A 31 -13.60 -44.60 -12.71
N ASP A 32 -12.73 -44.91 -13.68
CA ASP A 32 -13.10 -45.03 -15.10
C ASP A 32 -13.74 -46.39 -15.47
N GLN A 33 -13.60 -47.42 -14.62
CA GLN A 33 -14.27 -48.73 -14.79
C GLN A 33 -15.66 -48.81 -14.16
N THR A 34 -16.03 -47.85 -13.30
CA THR A 34 -17.31 -47.86 -12.56
C THR A 34 -18.42 -47.00 -13.19
N THR A 35 -18.16 -46.45 -14.38
CA THR A 35 -19.08 -45.55 -15.10
C THR A 35 -20.10 -46.30 -15.97
N GLU A 36 -21.13 -46.89 -15.35
CA GLU A 36 -22.41 -47.10 -16.05
C GLU A 36 -23.67 -46.57 -15.31
N ASP A 37 -23.66 -46.34 -13.98
CA ASP A 37 -24.95 -46.10 -13.27
C ASP A 37 -25.03 -45.08 -12.11
N ARG A 38 -23.97 -44.32 -11.73
CA ARG A 38 -24.05 -43.34 -10.60
C ARG A 38 -23.28 -42.03 -10.76
N GLU A 39 -23.95 -41.00 -11.30
CA GLU A 39 -23.47 -39.61 -11.27
C GLU A 39 -23.78 -38.89 -9.93
N ASP A 40 -23.22 -39.37 -8.82
CA ASP A 40 -23.25 -38.62 -7.55
C ASP A 40 -22.21 -37.49 -7.56
N GLY A 41 -22.60 -36.26 -7.20
CA GLY A 41 -21.69 -35.10 -7.21
C GLY A 41 -20.44 -35.23 -6.32
N ASN A 42 -20.48 -36.12 -5.33
CA ASN A 42 -19.31 -36.48 -4.51
C ASN A 42 -18.25 -37.27 -5.30
N HIS A 43 -18.65 -38.06 -6.30
CA HIS A 43 -17.77 -38.88 -7.14
C HIS A 43 -16.85 -37.98 -7.99
N ILE A 44 -17.43 -36.96 -8.62
CA ILE A 44 -16.71 -35.94 -9.40
C ILE A 44 -15.75 -35.15 -8.50
N ALA A 45 -16.17 -34.79 -7.29
CA ALA A 45 -15.32 -34.10 -6.32
C ALA A 45 -14.13 -34.96 -5.84
N LEU A 46 -14.34 -36.27 -5.63
CA LEU A 46 -13.28 -37.19 -5.23
C LEU A 46 -12.27 -37.43 -6.36
N ARG A 47 -12.75 -37.71 -7.58
CA ARG A 47 -11.91 -37.86 -8.79
C ARG A 47 -10.99 -36.66 -8.97
N LYS A 48 -11.57 -35.45 -8.94
CA LYS A 48 -10.84 -34.19 -9.08
C LYS A 48 -9.80 -33.97 -7.97
N LYS A 49 -10.04 -34.50 -6.76
CA LYS A 49 -9.04 -34.45 -5.68
C LYS A 49 -7.86 -35.39 -5.96
N ILE A 50 -8.12 -36.59 -6.49
CA ILE A 50 -7.09 -37.56 -6.86
C ILE A 50 -6.25 -37.05 -8.04
N GLU A 51 -6.89 -36.41 -9.05
CA GLU A 51 -6.20 -35.74 -10.16
C GLU A 51 -5.24 -34.63 -9.65
N LEU A 52 -5.69 -33.79 -8.70
CA LEU A 52 -4.85 -32.76 -8.09
C LEU A 52 -3.69 -33.33 -7.23
N GLU A 53 -3.91 -34.44 -6.51
CA GLU A 53 -2.86 -35.12 -5.75
C GLU A 53 -1.85 -35.79 -6.71
N LEU A 54 -2.31 -36.35 -7.84
CA LEU A 54 -1.45 -36.93 -8.89
C LEU A 54 -0.57 -35.87 -9.57
N ASP A 55 -1.10 -34.68 -9.87
CA ASP A 55 -0.32 -33.55 -10.40
C ASP A 55 0.76 -33.07 -9.42
N ALA A 56 0.43 -33.02 -8.12
CA ALA A 56 1.39 -32.66 -7.07
C ALA A 56 2.51 -33.71 -6.93
N VAL A 57 2.18 -35.01 -7.00
CA VAL A 57 3.15 -36.11 -6.95
C VAL A 57 4.04 -36.12 -8.20
N ASN A 58 3.48 -35.96 -9.40
CA ASN A 58 4.26 -35.82 -10.64
C ASN A 58 5.26 -34.64 -10.56
N SER A 59 4.83 -33.51 -9.98
CA SER A 59 5.68 -32.34 -9.76
C SER A 59 6.85 -32.62 -8.79
N LYS A 60 6.59 -33.34 -7.69
CA LYS A 60 7.66 -33.77 -6.75
C LYS A 60 8.64 -34.74 -7.40
N ILE A 61 8.14 -35.74 -8.15
CA ILE A 61 8.96 -36.72 -8.86
C ILE A 61 9.92 -36.02 -9.83
N ALA A 62 9.47 -34.98 -10.54
CA ALA A 62 10.33 -34.18 -11.42
C ALA A 62 11.48 -33.49 -10.64
N VAL A 63 11.18 -32.90 -9.47
CA VAL A 63 12.19 -32.27 -8.60
C VAL A 63 13.17 -33.29 -8.02
N LEU A 64 12.70 -34.45 -7.57
CA LEU A 64 13.56 -35.53 -7.06
C LEU A 64 14.48 -36.09 -8.15
N LYS A 65 13.97 -36.33 -9.36
CA LYS A 65 14.80 -36.75 -10.53
C LYS A 65 15.86 -35.70 -10.86
N ALA A 66 15.53 -34.42 -10.84
CA ALA A 66 16.51 -33.34 -11.06
C ALA A 66 17.63 -33.35 -10.00
N LYS A 67 17.29 -33.53 -8.72
CA LYS A 67 18.27 -33.65 -7.62
C LYS A 67 19.17 -34.88 -7.79
N VAL A 68 18.59 -36.06 -8.02
CA VAL A 68 19.34 -37.32 -8.26
C VAL A 68 20.31 -37.17 -9.43
N ASN A 69 19.87 -36.58 -10.54
CA ASN A 69 20.72 -36.34 -11.70
C ASN A 69 21.87 -35.35 -11.39
N SER A 70 21.61 -34.31 -10.58
CA SER A 70 22.63 -33.33 -10.17
C SER A 70 23.71 -33.89 -9.23
N ILE A 71 23.41 -34.96 -8.49
CA ILE A 71 24.39 -35.65 -7.64
C ILE A 71 25.16 -36.67 -8.48
N LYS A 72 24.47 -37.45 -9.33
CA LYS A 72 25.10 -38.40 -10.25
C LYS A 72 26.13 -37.73 -11.18
N SER A 73 25.82 -36.55 -11.72
CA SER A 73 26.78 -35.80 -12.56
C SER A 73 28.00 -35.30 -11.77
N LYS A 74 27.83 -34.87 -10.51
CA LYS A 74 28.97 -34.51 -9.63
C LYS A 74 29.89 -35.71 -9.37
N THR A 75 29.32 -36.89 -9.06
CA THR A 75 30.12 -38.11 -8.86
C THR A 75 30.87 -38.59 -10.12
N GLN A 76 30.40 -38.23 -11.32
CA GLN A 76 31.13 -38.49 -12.58
C GLN A 76 32.23 -37.47 -12.86
N ILE A 77 32.12 -36.22 -12.37
CA ILE A 77 33.15 -35.19 -12.55
C ILE A 77 34.36 -35.46 -11.64
N ASP A 78 34.14 -35.99 -10.44
CA ASP A 78 35.22 -36.29 -9.50
C ASP A 78 36.04 -37.55 -9.89
N SER A 79 35.49 -38.48 -10.67
CA SER A 79 36.25 -39.64 -11.20
C SER A 79 37.14 -39.30 -12.41
N ILE A 80 36.89 -38.17 -13.09
CA ILE A 80 37.66 -37.74 -14.27
C ILE A 80 38.88 -36.88 -13.88
N LYS A 81 38.91 -36.30 -12.67
CA LYS A 81 39.98 -35.39 -12.22
C LYS A 81 41.26 -36.06 -11.70
N SER A 82 41.37 -37.40 -11.77
CA SER A 82 42.54 -38.14 -11.29
C SER A 82 43.46 -38.66 -12.42
N SER A 83 43.74 -37.85 -13.46
CA SER A 83 44.89 -38.11 -14.35
C SER A 83 45.42 -36.85 -15.07
N SER A 84 46.75 -36.81 -15.24
CA SER A 84 47.56 -35.85 -16.00
C SER A 84 47.59 -34.35 -15.58
N HIS A 85 48.73 -33.98 -14.97
CA HIS A 85 49.33 -32.64 -15.10
C HIS A 85 49.81 -32.42 -16.57
N THR A 86 50.23 -31.24 -17.07
CA THR A 86 51.04 -30.15 -16.46
C THR A 86 51.01 -28.87 -17.33
N LYS A 87 51.03 -27.69 -16.68
CA LYS A 87 51.71 -26.41 -17.09
C LYS A 87 51.23 -25.69 -18.38
N THR A 88 51.15 -24.37 -18.52
CA THR A 88 51.29 -23.13 -17.69
C THR A 88 50.85 -21.94 -18.59
N THR A 89 50.50 -20.70 -18.20
CA THR A 89 50.53 -19.90 -16.94
C THR A 89 49.62 -18.66 -17.11
N ILE A 90 49.19 -18.01 -16.00
CA ILE A 90 48.81 -16.56 -15.91
C ILE A 90 47.52 -16.17 -16.70
N ASN A 91 46.48 -15.54 -16.14
CA ASN A 91 46.44 -14.49 -15.13
C ASN A 91 45.16 -14.51 -14.25
N THR A 92 45.02 -13.54 -13.34
CA THR A 92 44.10 -13.59 -12.19
C THR A 92 43.03 -12.49 -12.15
N PHE A 93 42.00 -12.73 -11.31
CA PHE A 93 41.14 -11.80 -10.57
C PHE A 93 39.79 -11.28 -11.14
N TYR A 94 38.81 -11.34 -10.22
CA TYR A 94 37.48 -10.70 -10.12
C TYR A 94 36.43 -10.91 -11.23
N GLU A 95 35.34 -11.60 -10.86
CA GLU A 95 34.02 -10.95 -10.80
C GLU A 95 33.09 -11.64 -9.77
N GLN A 96 32.44 -10.87 -8.91
CA GLN A 96 31.47 -11.33 -7.91
C GLN A 96 30.05 -10.91 -8.30
N ASP A 97 29.11 -11.85 -8.13
CA ASP A 97 27.71 -11.62 -7.73
C ASP A 97 26.94 -10.40 -8.30
N ALA A 98 26.61 -10.46 -9.59
CA ALA A 98 25.50 -9.69 -10.15
C ALA A 98 24.13 -10.35 -9.80
N LYS A 99 23.45 -9.87 -8.75
CA LYS A 99 22.06 -10.27 -8.41
C LYS A 99 21.15 -9.09 -8.00
N SER A 100 20.62 -8.40 -9.01
CA SER A 100 19.45 -7.50 -8.96
C SER A 100 19.12 -7.07 -10.40
N CYS A 101 17.90 -6.99 -10.93
CA CYS A 101 16.56 -7.30 -10.43
C CYS A 101 15.73 -7.87 -11.60
N THR A 102 14.79 -8.79 -11.34
CA THR A 102 13.66 -9.05 -12.25
C THR A 102 12.36 -8.92 -11.46
N LEU A 103 11.44 -8.09 -11.97
CA LEU A 103 10.15 -7.82 -11.33
C LEU A 103 9.20 -9.02 -11.47
N PRO A 104 8.39 -9.34 -10.45
CA PRO A 104 7.43 -10.43 -10.53
C PRO A 104 6.14 -9.97 -11.24
N TYR A 105 5.82 -10.56 -12.40
CA TYR A 105 4.50 -10.44 -13.00
C TYR A 105 3.88 -11.83 -13.22
N SER A 106 3.09 -12.26 -12.24
CA SER A 106 2.29 -13.48 -12.31
C SER A 106 1.03 -13.25 -13.16
N VAL A 107 1.09 -13.57 -14.45
CA VAL A 107 -0.11 -13.71 -15.29
C VAL A 107 -0.54 -15.17 -15.31
N SER A 108 -1.67 -15.48 -14.68
CA SER A 108 -2.29 -16.80 -14.74
C SER A 108 -2.88 -17.05 -16.15
N SER A 109 -2.13 -17.71 -17.02
CA SER A 109 -2.67 -18.22 -18.29
C SER A 109 -3.32 -19.59 -18.08
N LYS A 110 -4.64 -19.63 -17.88
CA LYS A 110 -5.43 -20.85 -18.11
C LYS A 110 -5.33 -21.21 -19.60
N SER A 111 -4.60 -22.27 -19.94
CA SER A 111 -4.67 -22.86 -21.28
C SER A 111 -5.80 -23.87 -21.34
N VAL A 112 -6.77 -23.59 -22.21
CA VAL A 112 -7.85 -24.53 -22.59
C VAL A 112 -7.23 -25.79 -23.20
N HIS A 113 -7.72 -26.97 -22.79
CA HIS A 113 -7.41 -28.22 -23.49
C HIS A 113 -7.98 -28.19 -24.92
N SER A 114 -7.14 -28.53 -25.90
CA SER A 114 -7.59 -29.08 -27.17
C SER A 114 -6.63 -30.20 -27.56
N CYS A 115 -7.12 -31.44 -27.47
CA CYS A 115 -6.33 -32.65 -27.68
C CYS A 115 -5.90 -32.79 -29.14
N ILE A 116 -4.63 -33.08 -29.38
CA ILE A 116 -4.20 -33.91 -30.53
C ILE A 116 -3.19 -34.93 -30.00
N SER A 117 -3.59 -36.19 -30.03
CA SER A 117 -2.74 -37.34 -29.78
C SER A 117 -2.09 -37.81 -31.08
N VAL A 118 -0.76 -37.78 -31.16
CA VAL A 118 0.08 -38.83 -31.76
C VAL A 118 1.37 -38.82 -30.95
N GLY A 119 1.84 -40.00 -30.56
CA GLY A 119 3.10 -40.13 -29.82
C GLY A 119 4.25 -40.49 -30.75
N GLU A 120 5.43 -39.98 -30.45
CA GLU A 120 6.71 -40.61 -30.77
C GLU A 120 7.75 -40.16 -29.73
N ARG A 121 8.70 -41.03 -29.41
CA ARG A 121 9.79 -40.76 -28.47
C ARG A 121 11.01 -40.35 -29.27
N ASP A 122 11.24 -39.04 -29.43
CA ASP A 122 12.49 -38.59 -30.04
C ASP A 122 13.65 -38.63 -29.03
N GLU A 123 14.79 -39.07 -29.55
CA GLU A 123 16.00 -39.40 -28.83
C GLU A 123 16.78 -38.14 -28.41
N THR A 124 17.87 -38.32 -27.66
CA THR A 124 18.76 -37.23 -27.24
C THR A 124 19.59 -36.68 -28.40
N ILE A 125 18.96 -35.90 -29.27
CA ILE A 125 19.61 -35.16 -30.35
C ILE A 125 20.40 -33.98 -29.73
N ASP A 126 21.65 -33.82 -30.15
CA ASP A 126 22.48 -32.66 -29.80
C ASP A 126 21.75 -31.36 -30.21
N PRO A 127 21.55 -30.39 -29.32
CA PRO A 127 20.79 -29.18 -29.63
C PRO A 127 21.36 -28.36 -30.81
N VAL A 128 22.66 -28.50 -31.13
CA VAL A 128 23.26 -27.89 -32.34
C VAL A 128 22.83 -28.63 -33.61
N GLN A 129 22.77 -29.96 -33.57
CA GLN A 129 22.24 -30.77 -34.68
C GLN A 129 20.74 -30.54 -34.88
N GLY A 130 19.98 -30.40 -33.78
CA GLY A 130 18.56 -30.02 -33.81
C GLY A 130 18.32 -28.64 -34.44
N LEU A 131 19.20 -27.67 -34.20
CA LEU A 131 19.17 -26.36 -34.86
C LEU A 131 19.42 -26.48 -36.38
N GLN A 132 20.44 -27.23 -36.80
CA GLN A 132 20.75 -27.42 -38.22
C GLN A 132 19.63 -28.20 -38.95
N ALA A 133 19.05 -29.21 -38.31
CA ALA A 133 17.91 -29.95 -38.83
C ALA A 133 16.67 -29.05 -38.99
N THR A 134 16.31 -28.27 -37.96
CA THR A 134 15.16 -27.35 -38.05
C THR A 134 15.34 -26.24 -39.09
N LEU A 135 16.55 -25.71 -39.27
CA LEU A 135 16.83 -24.76 -40.34
C LEU A 135 16.66 -25.40 -41.73
N ARG A 136 17.16 -26.63 -41.95
CA ARG A 136 16.98 -27.36 -43.21
C ARG A 136 15.49 -27.63 -43.51
N SER A 137 14.73 -28.12 -42.54
CA SER A 137 13.29 -28.33 -42.68
C SER A 137 12.50 -27.02 -42.87
N LEU A 138 13.02 -25.88 -42.39
CA LEU A 138 12.45 -24.56 -42.66
C LEU A 138 12.68 -24.14 -44.12
N CYS A 139 13.84 -24.44 -44.71
CA CYS A 139 14.12 -24.25 -46.14
C CYS A 139 13.21 -25.10 -47.03
N GLU A 140 13.04 -26.39 -46.69
CA GLU A 140 12.22 -27.33 -47.46
C GLU A 140 10.72 -26.97 -47.42
N SER A 141 10.24 -26.37 -46.32
CA SER A 141 8.82 -26.08 -46.11
C SER A 141 8.34 -24.69 -46.58
N ILE A 142 9.17 -23.90 -47.28
CA ILE A 142 8.84 -22.52 -47.71
C ILE A 142 7.45 -22.40 -48.39
N HIS A 143 7.10 -23.40 -49.21
CA HIS A 143 5.84 -23.43 -49.97
C HIS A 143 4.60 -23.93 -49.17
N ASP A 144 4.78 -24.65 -48.06
CA ASP A 144 3.67 -25.06 -47.17
C ASP A 144 3.61 -24.16 -45.94
N SER A 145 2.66 -23.22 -45.94
CA SER A 145 2.44 -22.30 -44.81
C SER A 145 2.20 -22.99 -43.46
N GLY A 146 1.56 -24.17 -43.42
CA GLY A 146 1.25 -24.89 -42.19
C GLY A 146 2.48 -25.57 -41.59
N GLN A 147 3.27 -26.26 -42.41
CA GLN A 147 4.53 -26.88 -41.96
C GLN A 147 5.60 -25.83 -41.62
N TYR A 148 5.74 -24.79 -42.44
CA TYR A 148 6.67 -23.68 -42.18
C TYR A 148 6.43 -23.04 -40.80
N LEU A 149 5.17 -22.83 -40.42
CA LEU A 149 4.81 -22.28 -39.10
C LEU A 149 5.11 -23.24 -37.95
N LYS A 150 5.01 -24.56 -38.15
CA LYS A 150 5.42 -25.56 -37.15
C LYS A 150 6.93 -25.51 -36.93
N HIS A 151 7.71 -25.55 -38.01
CA HIS A 151 9.18 -25.48 -37.95
C HIS A 151 9.66 -24.14 -37.36
N ALA A 152 9.09 -23.01 -37.78
CA ALA A 152 9.40 -21.69 -37.20
C ALA A 152 9.03 -21.60 -35.70
N SER A 153 7.92 -22.22 -35.28
CA SER A 153 7.52 -22.27 -33.87
C SER A 153 8.43 -23.17 -33.03
N HIS A 154 8.93 -24.27 -33.62
CA HIS A 154 9.89 -25.16 -33.00
C HIS A 154 11.28 -24.50 -32.88
N LEU A 155 11.76 -23.82 -33.93
CA LEU A 155 12.97 -23.01 -33.87
C LEU A 155 12.88 -21.94 -32.77
N ALA A 156 11.73 -21.26 -32.67
CA ALA A 156 11.43 -20.29 -31.60
C ALA A 156 11.13 -20.94 -30.22
N SER A 157 11.09 -22.27 -30.10
CA SER A 157 11.08 -22.98 -28.83
C SER A 157 12.49 -23.45 -28.46
N LEU A 158 13.31 -23.88 -29.42
CA LEU A 158 14.72 -24.24 -29.26
C LEU A 158 15.56 -23.07 -28.72
N PHE A 159 15.47 -21.87 -29.33
CA PHE A 159 16.16 -20.68 -28.80
C PHE A 159 15.65 -20.23 -27.41
N LYS A 160 14.43 -20.63 -27.02
CA LYS A 160 13.88 -20.34 -25.70
C LYS A 160 14.38 -21.34 -24.64
N SER A 161 14.54 -22.62 -25.00
CA SER A 161 15.05 -23.65 -24.09
C SER A 161 16.57 -23.66 -23.98
N HIS A 162 17.28 -23.29 -25.05
CA HIS A 162 18.74 -23.28 -25.10
C HIS A 162 19.29 -21.93 -25.62
N PRO A 163 19.39 -20.89 -24.77
CA PRO A 163 19.87 -19.56 -25.17
C PRO A 163 21.31 -19.51 -25.69
N ALA A 164 22.12 -20.55 -25.45
CA ALA A 164 23.49 -20.64 -25.95
C ALA A 164 23.58 -20.91 -27.47
N LEU A 165 22.53 -21.48 -28.08
CA LEU A 165 22.48 -21.77 -29.52
C LEU A 165 22.53 -20.52 -30.42
N LYS A 166 22.52 -19.31 -29.84
CA LYS A 166 22.68 -18.06 -30.57
C LYS A 166 24.10 -17.82 -31.08
N TYR A 167 25.11 -18.48 -30.48
CA TYR A 167 26.51 -18.31 -30.87
C TYR A 167 26.91 -19.21 -32.05
N ASP A 168 26.29 -20.40 -32.16
CA ASP A 168 26.52 -21.38 -33.25
C ASP A 168 25.61 -21.15 -34.48
N LEU A 169 25.00 -19.97 -34.57
CA LEU A 169 23.91 -19.67 -35.49
C LEU A 169 24.46 -19.23 -36.86
N ASN A 170 24.11 -19.94 -37.93
CA ASN A 170 24.36 -19.44 -39.30
C ASN A 170 23.38 -18.30 -39.62
N TRP A 171 23.89 -17.08 -39.46
CA TRP A 171 23.15 -15.84 -39.70
C TRP A 171 22.59 -15.73 -41.13
N GLU A 172 23.37 -16.09 -42.16
CA GLU A 172 22.96 -15.91 -43.56
C GLU A 172 21.74 -16.77 -43.92
N ALA A 173 21.73 -18.03 -43.49
CA ALA A 173 20.60 -18.93 -43.67
C ALA A 173 19.33 -18.40 -42.98
N LEU A 174 19.45 -17.86 -41.77
CA LEU A 174 18.33 -17.27 -41.05
C LEU A 174 17.83 -15.96 -41.69
N GLY A 175 18.73 -15.18 -42.31
CA GLY A 175 18.43 -13.92 -42.99
C GLY A 175 17.41 -14.08 -44.13
N GLN A 176 17.58 -15.11 -44.97
CA GLN A 176 16.63 -15.44 -46.04
C GLN A 176 15.22 -15.71 -45.47
N HIS A 177 15.14 -16.44 -44.36
CA HIS A 177 13.88 -16.71 -43.67
C HIS A 177 13.25 -15.46 -43.04
N PHE A 178 14.03 -14.50 -42.54
CA PHE A 178 13.51 -13.20 -42.11
C PHE A 178 12.88 -12.43 -43.28
N GLN A 179 13.53 -12.38 -44.45
CA GLN A 179 12.95 -11.73 -45.64
C GLN A 179 11.62 -12.39 -46.04
N ILE A 180 11.52 -13.73 -46.04
CA ILE A 180 10.28 -14.45 -46.32
C ILE A 180 9.20 -14.16 -45.25
N MET A 181 9.56 -14.16 -43.97
CA MET A 181 8.59 -13.93 -42.89
C MET A 181 8.05 -12.50 -42.88
N PHE A 182 8.91 -11.48 -43.05
CA PHE A 182 8.50 -10.07 -42.98
C PHE A 182 7.90 -9.52 -44.28
N SER A 183 8.12 -10.15 -45.43
CA SER A 183 7.41 -9.83 -46.68
C SER A 183 6.02 -10.49 -46.80
N SER A 184 5.75 -11.53 -45.99
CA SER A 184 4.52 -12.32 -46.12
C SER A 184 3.25 -11.59 -45.68
N VAL A 185 2.14 -11.89 -46.36
CA VAL A 185 0.80 -11.38 -46.02
C VAL A 185 0.21 -12.11 -44.79
N ASP A 186 0.69 -13.31 -44.47
CA ASP A 186 0.23 -14.09 -43.32
C ASP A 186 0.78 -13.54 -41.99
N THR A 187 -0.12 -12.96 -41.21
CA THR A 187 0.13 -12.43 -39.86
C THR A 187 0.83 -13.42 -38.92
N ASN A 188 0.65 -14.73 -39.11
CA ASN A 188 1.29 -15.75 -38.28
C ASN A 188 2.78 -15.93 -38.64
N LYS A 189 3.13 -15.86 -39.94
CA LYS A 189 4.53 -15.91 -40.41
C LYS A 189 5.30 -14.67 -39.95
N VAL A 190 4.70 -13.48 -40.06
CA VAL A 190 5.28 -12.22 -39.55
C VAL A 190 5.49 -12.29 -38.02
N SER A 191 4.48 -12.79 -37.28
CA SER A 191 4.55 -12.96 -35.82
C SER A 191 5.63 -13.97 -35.39
N ALA A 192 5.79 -15.07 -36.12
CA ALA A 192 6.88 -16.02 -35.91
C ALA A 192 8.25 -15.37 -36.17
N GLY A 193 8.37 -14.56 -37.23
CA GLY A 193 9.58 -13.78 -37.54
C GLY A 193 10.00 -12.86 -36.40
N TYR A 194 9.10 -12.05 -35.85
CA TYR A 194 9.40 -11.21 -34.68
C TYR A 194 9.79 -12.02 -33.45
N ARG A 195 9.11 -13.15 -33.21
CA ARG A 195 9.41 -14.03 -32.07
C ARG A 195 10.81 -14.66 -32.19
N ILE A 196 11.21 -15.09 -33.39
CA ILE A 196 12.56 -15.62 -33.65
C ILE A 196 13.60 -14.51 -33.50
N ALA A 197 13.42 -13.37 -34.19
CA ALA A 197 14.34 -12.23 -34.10
C ALA A 197 14.60 -11.82 -32.64
N ARG A 198 13.55 -11.73 -31.82
CA ARG A 198 13.64 -11.40 -30.39
C ARG A 198 14.47 -12.41 -29.59
N TYR A 199 14.39 -13.70 -29.89
CA TYR A 199 15.20 -14.70 -29.21
C TYR A 199 16.63 -14.79 -29.76
N VAL A 200 16.88 -14.36 -30.99
CA VAL A 200 18.21 -14.41 -31.62
C VAL A 200 19.09 -13.22 -31.25
N ILE A 201 18.50 -12.06 -30.94
CA ILE A 201 19.22 -10.87 -30.46
C ILE A 201 19.90 -11.13 -29.11
N TYR A 202 21.16 -10.67 -28.97
CA TYR A 202 21.94 -10.69 -27.72
C TYR A 202 22.97 -9.56 -27.57
N ASP A 203 23.28 -8.82 -28.64
CA ASP A 203 24.28 -7.75 -28.67
C ASP A 203 23.97 -6.72 -29.79
N LEU A 204 24.82 -5.69 -29.94
CA LEU A 204 24.65 -4.69 -31.00
C LEU A 204 24.88 -5.26 -32.41
N THR A 205 25.72 -6.29 -32.59
CA THR A 205 25.98 -6.87 -33.92
C THR A 205 24.79 -7.68 -34.43
N SER A 206 24.11 -8.43 -33.55
CA SER A 206 22.87 -9.14 -33.87
C SER A 206 21.69 -8.19 -34.13
N ILE A 207 21.60 -7.05 -33.43
CA ILE A 207 20.63 -5.98 -33.78
C ILE A 207 20.95 -5.43 -35.19
N SER A 208 22.21 -5.09 -35.45
CA SER A 208 22.66 -4.59 -36.76
C SER A 208 22.36 -5.59 -37.89
N PHE A 209 22.56 -6.89 -37.65
CA PHE A 209 22.22 -7.96 -38.59
C PHE A 209 20.72 -7.99 -38.89
N VAL A 210 19.87 -8.01 -37.86
CA VAL A 210 18.40 -8.03 -38.03
C VAL A 210 17.92 -6.77 -38.76
N LYS A 211 18.53 -5.60 -38.52
CA LYS A 211 18.23 -4.35 -39.24
C LYS A 211 18.54 -4.40 -40.75
N LYS A 212 19.50 -5.20 -41.21
CA LYS A 212 19.78 -5.37 -42.66
C LYS A 212 18.55 -5.88 -43.44
N PHE A 213 17.67 -6.65 -42.79
CA PHE A 213 16.43 -7.19 -43.39
C PHE A 213 15.21 -6.27 -43.19
N HIS A 214 15.43 -4.96 -43.06
CA HIS A 214 14.39 -3.92 -42.99
C HIS A 214 13.31 -4.14 -41.91
N VAL A 215 13.67 -4.75 -40.77
CA VAL A 215 12.73 -5.09 -39.70
C VAL A 215 12.02 -3.87 -39.09
N GLU A 216 12.66 -2.69 -39.08
CA GLU A 216 11.99 -1.43 -38.71
C GLU A 216 10.78 -1.12 -39.61
N HIS A 217 10.89 -1.39 -40.91
CA HIS A 217 9.79 -1.21 -41.85
C HIS A 217 8.64 -2.18 -41.57
N ALA A 218 8.97 -3.46 -41.31
CA ALA A 218 8.01 -4.46 -40.91
C ALA A 218 7.25 -4.03 -39.64
N ILE A 219 7.98 -3.56 -38.60
CA ILE A 219 7.39 -3.08 -37.34
C ILE A 219 6.39 -1.95 -37.59
N ILE A 220 6.77 -0.94 -38.39
CA ILE A 220 5.88 0.19 -38.73
C ILE A 220 4.60 -0.30 -39.44
N ARG A 221 4.72 -1.25 -40.39
CA ARG A 221 3.56 -1.86 -41.05
C ARG A 221 2.68 -2.62 -40.06
N SER A 222 3.26 -3.47 -39.23
CA SER A 222 2.52 -4.28 -38.25
C SER A 222 1.73 -3.42 -37.27
N LEU A 223 2.36 -2.40 -36.66
CA LEU A 223 1.74 -1.52 -35.67
C LEU A 223 0.52 -0.74 -36.20
N ILE A 224 0.40 -0.59 -37.52
CA ILE A 224 -0.63 0.20 -38.20
C ILE A 224 -1.81 -0.67 -38.70
N LYS A 225 -1.68 -2.00 -38.69
CA LYS A 225 -2.77 -2.95 -38.98
C LYS A 225 -3.87 -2.94 -37.90
N ASP A 226 -5.08 -3.35 -38.29
CA ASP A 226 -6.24 -3.39 -37.39
C ASP A 226 -6.07 -4.38 -36.22
N GLY A 227 -6.89 -4.20 -35.18
CA GLY A 227 -6.85 -5.01 -33.95
C GLY A 227 -7.15 -6.51 -34.13
N SER A 228 -7.58 -6.95 -35.32
CA SER A 228 -7.64 -8.36 -35.71
C SER A 228 -6.25 -9.02 -35.76
N THR A 229 -5.19 -8.23 -35.97
CA THR A 229 -3.79 -8.69 -36.10
C THR A 229 -3.02 -8.62 -34.76
N SER A 230 -3.73 -8.75 -33.64
CA SER A 230 -3.19 -8.51 -32.29
C SER A 230 -1.89 -9.27 -31.99
N LYS A 231 -1.78 -10.55 -32.38
CA LYS A 231 -0.59 -11.38 -32.15
C LYS A 231 0.66 -10.81 -32.84
N GLU A 232 0.53 -10.35 -34.08
CA GLU A 232 1.63 -9.77 -34.86
C GLU A 232 2.13 -8.47 -34.20
N ARG A 233 1.18 -7.61 -33.83
CA ARG A 233 1.42 -6.32 -33.16
C ARG A 233 2.05 -6.48 -31.78
N GLU A 234 1.62 -7.48 -31.03
CA GLU A 234 2.18 -7.83 -29.72
C GLU A 234 3.63 -8.31 -29.83
N GLN A 235 3.96 -9.17 -30.81
CA GLN A 235 5.36 -9.59 -31.00
C GLN A 235 6.24 -8.45 -31.52
N ALA A 236 5.72 -7.54 -32.34
CA ALA A 236 6.45 -6.34 -32.78
C ALA A 236 6.84 -5.43 -31.60
N LEU A 237 5.91 -5.13 -30.69
CA LEU A 237 6.22 -4.38 -29.45
C LEU A 237 7.20 -5.15 -28.56
N LYS A 238 7.05 -6.47 -28.41
CA LYS A 238 7.99 -7.31 -27.64
C LYS A 238 9.39 -7.36 -28.24
N LEU A 239 9.53 -7.23 -29.56
CA LEU A 239 10.83 -7.10 -30.22
C LEU A 239 11.47 -5.74 -29.92
N ILE A 240 10.70 -4.65 -30.01
CA ILE A 240 11.17 -3.30 -29.61
C ILE A 240 11.67 -3.31 -28.16
N ARG A 241 10.95 -3.96 -27.24
CA ARG A 241 11.37 -4.04 -25.83
C ARG A 241 12.71 -4.76 -25.65
N ALA A 242 12.98 -5.81 -26.43
CA ALA A 242 14.25 -6.54 -26.39
C ALA A 242 15.45 -5.75 -26.96
N PHE A 243 15.24 -4.70 -27.75
CA PHE A 243 16.35 -3.87 -28.24
C PHE A 243 16.99 -3.09 -27.09
N TYR A 244 16.19 -2.49 -26.20
CA TYR A 244 16.71 -1.73 -25.05
C TYR A 244 16.94 -2.55 -23.78
N GLU A 245 16.73 -3.87 -23.81
CA GLU A 245 17.32 -4.80 -22.84
C GLU A 245 18.85 -4.92 -23.01
N ILE A 246 19.37 -4.56 -24.20
CA ILE A 246 20.81 -4.50 -24.50
C ILE A 246 21.33 -3.08 -24.27
N LYS A 247 22.54 -2.98 -23.68
CA LYS A 247 23.24 -1.70 -23.48
C LYS A 247 23.39 -0.97 -24.83
N ASP A 248 23.01 0.30 -24.86
CA ASP A 248 23.01 1.18 -26.03
C ASP A 248 22.10 0.71 -27.20
N GLY A 249 21.33 -0.36 -27.06
CA GLY A 249 20.43 -0.84 -28.11
C GLY A 249 19.22 0.08 -28.39
N ILE A 250 19.00 1.12 -27.57
CA ILE A 250 17.96 2.13 -27.83
C ILE A 250 18.33 3.11 -28.95
N SER A 251 19.62 3.47 -29.11
CA SER A 251 20.06 4.36 -30.20
C SER A 251 19.95 3.70 -31.57
N GLU A 252 19.83 2.37 -31.61
CA GLU A 252 19.54 1.62 -32.84
C GLU A 252 18.07 1.73 -33.29
N ILE A 253 17.15 2.27 -32.48
CA ILE A 253 15.74 2.40 -32.85
C ILE A 253 15.51 3.71 -33.61
N SER A 254 15.11 3.62 -34.89
CA SER A 254 14.84 4.83 -35.67
C SER A 254 13.61 5.63 -35.20
N LYS A 255 13.70 6.96 -35.35
CA LYS A 255 12.61 7.93 -35.12
C LYS A 255 11.30 7.55 -35.81
N SER A 256 11.38 6.88 -36.96
CA SER A 256 10.25 6.37 -37.75
C SER A 256 9.41 5.34 -36.98
N VAL A 257 10.06 4.41 -36.27
CA VAL A 257 9.40 3.40 -35.43
C VAL A 257 8.72 4.07 -34.25
N VAL A 258 9.42 4.98 -33.56
CA VAL A 258 8.88 5.74 -32.42
C VAL A 258 7.65 6.55 -32.85
N SER A 259 7.71 7.24 -34.00
CA SER A 259 6.59 8.02 -34.56
C SER A 259 5.33 7.16 -34.82
N ALA A 260 5.50 5.88 -35.19
CA ALA A 260 4.40 4.92 -35.35
C ALA A 260 3.82 4.42 -34.01
N ILE A 261 4.65 4.27 -32.97
CA ILE A 261 4.18 3.94 -31.61
C ILE A 261 3.42 5.14 -31.01
N VAL A 262 3.90 6.37 -31.22
CA VAL A 262 3.23 7.61 -30.79
C VAL A 262 1.85 7.75 -31.43
N SER A 263 1.71 7.53 -32.76
CA SER A 263 0.41 7.60 -33.41
C SER A 263 -0.57 6.51 -32.95
N LEU A 264 -0.07 5.33 -32.58
CA LEU A 264 -0.86 4.26 -31.99
C LEU A 264 -1.32 4.62 -30.56
N ALA A 265 -0.43 5.18 -29.73
CA ALA A 265 -0.73 5.62 -28.38
C ALA A 265 -1.77 6.76 -28.34
N GLU A 266 -1.74 7.69 -29.30
CA GLU A 266 -2.75 8.74 -29.46
C GLU A 266 -4.14 8.21 -29.84
N TYR A 267 -4.22 7.03 -30.45
CA TYR A 267 -5.48 6.45 -30.92
C TYR A 267 -6.18 5.64 -29.81
N THR A 268 -6.75 6.36 -28.84
CA THR A 268 -7.45 5.83 -27.64
C THR A 268 -8.60 4.83 -27.87
N LYS A 269 -8.98 4.55 -29.13
CA LYS A 269 -9.96 3.50 -29.49
C LYS A 269 -9.33 2.12 -29.64
N ASP A 270 -8.01 2.01 -29.72
CA ASP A 270 -7.29 0.74 -29.84
C ASP A 270 -6.91 0.18 -28.46
N LYS A 271 -7.07 -1.13 -28.29
CA LYS A 271 -6.72 -1.88 -27.06
C LYS A 271 -5.22 -1.82 -26.75
N MET A 272 -4.37 -1.67 -27.76
CA MET A 272 -2.90 -1.60 -27.60
C MET A 272 -2.38 -0.20 -27.25
N SER A 273 -3.24 0.81 -27.16
CA SER A 273 -2.85 2.20 -26.84
C SER A 273 -2.12 2.30 -25.49
N LEU A 274 -2.63 1.67 -24.43
CA LEU A 274 -2.01 1.68 -23.09
C LEU A 274 -0.60 1.05 -23.08
N ILE A 275 -0.45 -0.14 -23.67
CA ILE A 275 0.85 -0.82 -23.79
C ILE A 275 1.84 -0.01 -24.65
N SER A 276 1.34 0.77 -25.62
CA SER A 276 2.17 1.71 -26.38
C SER A 276 2.64 2.89 -25.52
N ILE A 277 1.79 3.42 -24.64
CA ILE A 277 2.16 4.47 -23.67
C ILE A 277 3.22 3.95 -22.70
N GLU A 278 3.04 2.76 -22.13
CA GLU A 278 4.04 2.11 -21.26
C GLU A 278 5.39 1.94 -21.97
N THR A 279 5.37 1.44 -23.21
CA THR A 279 6.60 1.25 -24.01
C THR A 279 7.29 2.59 -24.31
N LEU A 280 6.53 3.65 -24.60
CA LEU A 280 7.07 5.00 -24.78
C LEU A 280 7.62 5.59 -23.46
N ALA A 281 7.01 5.29 -22.31
CA ALA A 281 7.50 5.72 -21.00
C ALA A 281 8.81 5.01 -20.62
N GLU A 282 8.91 3.70 -20.84
CA GLU A 282 10.14 2.92 -20.69
C GLU A 282 11.26 3.49 -21.57
N MET A 283 10.97 3.80 -22.85
CA MET A 283 11.93 4.43 -23.75
C MET A 283 12.31 5.86 -23.33
N PHE A 284 11.38 6.66 -22.79
CA PHE A 284 11.66 8.04 -22.36
C PHE A 284 12.60 8.11 -21.15
N ILE A 285 12.61 7.08 -20.28
CA ILE A 285 13.57 6.98 -19.17
C ILE A 285 14.99 6.70 -19.67
N LEU A 286 15.12 6.01 -20.81
CA LEU A 286 16.40 5.58 -21.39
C LEU A 286 16.98 6.59 -22.40
N ASP A 287 16.15 7.09 -23.33
CA ASP A 287 16.50 8.18 -24.27
C ASP A 287 15.33 9.17 -24.43
N PRO A 288 15.31 10.26 -23.64
CA PRO A 288 14.33 11.33 -23.80
C PRO A 288 14.42 12.05 -25.15
N ALA A 289 15.61 12.15 -25.74
CA ALA A 289 15.87 12.97 -26.93
C ALA A 289 15.17 12.37 -28.16
N LEU A 290 15.29 11.06 -28.36
CA LEU A 290 14.61 10.32 -29.42
C LEU A 290 13.08 10.50 -29.32
N ILE A 291 12.50 10.33 -28.14
CA ILE A 291 11.05 10.47 -27.90
C ILE A 291 10.56 11.90 -28.18
N VAL A 292 11.31 12.93 -27.77
CA VAL A 292 10.93 14.33 -28.01
C VAL A 292 11.09 14.71 -29.48
N SER A 293 12.11 14.18 -30.18
CA SER A 293 12.26 14.36 -31.63
C SER A 293 11.07 13.77 -32.41
N ALA A 294 10.51 12.65 -31.93
CA ALA A 294 9.33 11.99 -32.51
C ALA A 294 7.98 12.61 -32.06
N GLY A 295 8.00 13.63 -31.22
CA GLY A 295 6.79 14.31 -30.71
C GLY A 295 6.03 13.54 -29.63
N GLY A 296 6.59 12.46 -29.08
CA GLY A 296 5.94 11.58 -28.10
C GLY A 296 5.69 12.22 -26.74
N ASN A 297 6.41 13.30 -26.40
CA ASN A 297 6.30 13.97 -25.09
C ASN A 297 4.83 14.30 -24.73
N LYS A 298 4.04 14.84 -25.67
CA LYS A 298 2.62 15.19 -25.43
C LYS A 298 1.77 14.01 -24.92
N VAL A 299 2.10 12.78 -25.30
CA VAL A 299 1.42 11.56 -24.85
C VAL A 299 1.86 11.19 -23.43
N LEU A 300 3.14 11.40 -23.12
CA LEU A 300 3.78 11.08 -21.83
C LEU A 300 3.67 12.18 -20.77
N LEU A 301 3.16 13.37 -21.09
CA LEU A 301 2.92 14.43 -20.10
C LEU A 301 1.91 14.02 -19.00
N GLN A 302 1.16 12.93 -19.20
CA GLN A 302 0.31 12.34 -18.16
C GLN A 302 1.07 11.41 -17.19
N THR A 303 2.33 11.07 -17.49
CA THR A 303 3.16 10.07 -16.78
C THR A 303 4.52 10.67 -16.37
N LEU A 304 4.52 11.90 -15.84
CA LEU A 304 5.74 12.64 -15.46
C LEU A 304 6.62 11.84 -14.50
N CYS A 305 7.89 11.67 -14.87
CA CYS A 305 8.88 10.81 -14.21
C CYS A 305 10.01 11.63 -13.54
N ASP A 306 11.00 10.94 -12.96
CA ASP A 306 12.06 11.52 -12.13
C ASP A 306 12.87 12.65 -12.80
N ASP A 307 13.19 13.66 -12.01
CA ASP A 307 13.74 14.93 -12.46
C ASP A 307 15.28 14.96 -12.31
N THR A 308 15.96 15.19 -13.43
CA THR A 308 17.40 15.52 -13.47
C THR A 308 17.61 16.71 -14.40
N PRO A 309 18.64 17.55 -14.21
CA PRO A 309 18.92 18.68 -15.10
C PRO A 309 19.09 18.29 -16.58
N ALA A 310 19.51 17.04 -16.85
CA ALA A 310 19.62 16.48 -18.20
C ALA A 310 18.25 16.15 -18.83
N THR A 311 17.38 15.42 -18.12
CA THR A 311 16.04 15.05 -18.62
C THR A 311 15.11 16.25 -18.74
N ARG A 312 15.28 17.26 -17.87
CA ARG A 312 14.44 18.45 -17.80
C ARG A 312 14.44 19.32 -19.07
N ARG A 313 15.58 19.38 -19.80
CA ARG A 313 15.74 20.17 -21.04
C ARG A 313 14.73 19.84 -22.15
N PHE A 314 14.15 18.65 -22.07
CA PHE A 314 13.19 18.11 -23.05
C PHE A 314 11.72 18.43 -22.73
N ILE A 315 11.42 19.00 -21.56
CA ILE A 315 10.08 19.46 -21.16
C ILE A 315 9.97 20.96 -21.46
N ARG A 316 8.84 21.42 -22.02
CA ARG A 316 8.60 22.85 -22.25
C ARG A 316 8.07 23.48 -20.96
N PRO A 317 8.81 24.40 -20.32
CA PRO A 317 8.31 25.08 -19.15
C PRO A 317 7.00 25.81 -19.49
N LYS A 318 6.06 25.85 -18.52
CA LYS A 318 4.73 26.47 -18.62
C LYS A 318 3.74 25.77 -19.57
N SER A 319 4.05 25.60 -20.85
CA SER A 319 3.09 25.10 -21.86
C SER A 319 2.63 23.66 -21.61
N ASP A 320 3.56 22.78 -21.27
CA ASP A 320 3.26 21.35 -21.07
C ASP A 320 2.42 21.13 -19.80
N LEU A 321 2.68 21.92 -18.76
CA LEU A 321 1.90 21.92 -17.52
C LEU A 321 0.49 22.46 -17.72
N GLN A 322 0.36 23.55 -18.48
CA GLN A 322 -0.94 24.12 -18.85
C GLN A 322 -1.78 23.14 -19.67
N LEU A 323 -1.18 22.26 -20.48
CA LEU A 323 -1.93 21.23 -21.20
C LEU A 323 -2.63 20.25 -20.25
N ILE A 324 -1.93 19.77 -19.21
CA ILE A 324 -2.49 18.86 -18.19
C ILE A 324 -3.65 19.56 -17.47
N LEU A 325 -3.41 20.79 -16.99
CA LEU A 325 -4.38 21.57 -16.24
C LEU A 325 -5.60 21.99 -17.09
N SER A 326 -5.41 22.25 -18.39
CA SER A 326 -6.49 22.71 -19.29
C SER A 326 -7.71 21.78 -19.32
N ASN A 327 -7.51 20.47 -19.12
CA ASN A 327 -8.62 19.52 -19.05
C ASN A 327 -9.55 19.77 -17.86
N VAL A 328 -9.03 20.35 -16.76
CA VAL A 328 -9.77 20.66 -15.53
C VAL A 328 -10.14 22.15 -15.44
N THR A 329 -9.29 23.06 -15.95
CA THR A 329 -9.49 24.51 -15.88
C THR A 329 -10.39 25.08 -16.99
N ASN A 330 -10.69 24.33 -18.04
CA ASN A 330 -11.56 24.78 -19.13
C ASN A 330 -13.04 24.92 -18.70
N PHE A 331 -13.62 26.10 -18.95
CA PHE A 331 -14.99 26.47 -18.57
C PHE A 331 -16.10 25.56 -19.14
N ARG A 332 -15.84 24.88 -20.26
CA ARG A 332 -16.70 23.82 -20.81
C ARG A 332 -15.86 22.56 -21.03
N PRO A 333 -15.82 21.61 -20.08
CA PRO A 333 -15.21 20.31 -20.35
C PRO A 333 -16.06 19.58 -21.39
N ILE A 334 -15.51 19.39 -22.60
CA ILE A 334 -16.04 18.53 -23.66
C ILE A 334 -15.82 17.04 -23.32
N ILE A 335 -15.20 16.79 -22.16
CA ILE A 335 -14.62 15.52 -21.72
C ILE A 335 -15.59 14.79 -20.79
N GLU A 336 -15.66 13.47 -20.94
CA GLU A 336 -16.49 12.58 -20.11
C GLU A 336 -16.03 12.57 -18.64
N GLU A 337 -16.98 12.47 -17.70
CA GLU A 337 -16.76 12.65 -16.25
C GLU A 337 -15.62 11.79 -15.68
N TYR A 338 -15.52 10.52 -16.10
CA TYR A 338 -14.46 9.62 -15.66
C TYR A 338 -13.06 10.13 -16.03
N ARG A 339 -12.89 10.74 -17.22
CA ARG A 339 -11.60 11.26 -17.68
C ARG A 339 -11.19 12.51 -16.92
N LEU A 340 -12.15 13.36 -16.54
CA LEU A 340 -11.86 14.53 -15.69
C LEU A 340 -11.35 14.09 -14.32
N LYS A 341 -11.94 13.02 -13.74
CA LYS A 341 -11.47 12.43 -12.50
C LYS A 341 -10.05 11.88 -12.62
N TYR A 342 -9.75 11.11 -13.67
CA TYR A 342 -8.38 10.65 -13.95
C TYR A 342 -7.37 11.81 -14.11
N CYS A 343 -7.78 12.93 -14.73
CA CYS A 343 -6.92 14.13 -14.79
C CYS A 343 -6.68 14.72 -13.39
N GLY A 344 -7.69 14.73 -12.52
CA GLY A 344 -7.55 15.16 -11.12
C GLY A 344 -6.62 14.27 -10.31
N ASP A 345 -6.75 12.95 -10.43
CA ASP A 345 -5.86 11.98 -9.78
C ASP A 345 -4.40 12.10 -10.30
N GLY A 346 -4.23 12.42 -11.58
CA GLY A 346 -2.93 12.78 -12.16
C GLY A 346 -2.32 14.05 -11.54
N ILE A 347 -3.10 15.13 -11.39
CA ILE A 347 -2.66 16.37 -10.72
C ILE A 347 -2.27 16.08 -9.26
N VAL A 348 -3.06 15.28 -8.53
CA VAL A 348 -2.74 14.86 -7.15
C VAL A 348 -1.42 14.08 -7.11
N SER A 349 -1.15 13.24 -8.10
CA SER A 349 0.08 12.44 -8.17
C SER A 349 1.31 13.32 -8.44
N ILE A 350 1.22 14.27 -9.38
CA ILE A 350 2.25 15.28 -9.64
C ILE A 350 2.51 16.12 -8.38
N MET A 351 1.46 16.60 -7.71
CA MET A 351 1.57 17.40 -6.49
C MET A 351 1.95 16.59 -5.23
N LYS A 352 2.17 15.28 -5.33
CA LYS A 352 2.75 14.45 -4.27
C LYS A 352 4.24 14.15 -4.46
N SER A 353 4.81 14.45 -5.64
CA SER A 353 6.25 14.38 -5.87
C SER A 353 6.92 15.73 -5.67
N TRP A 354 8.17 15.74 -5.17
CA TRP A 354 8.93 16.97 -4.97
C TRP A 354 9.19 17.71 -6.29
N SER A 355 9.57 16.99 -7.34
CA SER A 355 9.77 17.55 -8.69
C SER A 355 8.49 18.14 -9.26
N GLY A 356 7.36 17.44 -9.13
CA GLY A 356 6.06 17.91 -9.61
C GLY A 356 5.54 19.12 -8.81
N LEU A 357 5.76 19.16 -7.49
CA LEU A 357 5.42 20.31 -6.66
C LEU A 357 6.26 21.55 -7.03
N ILE A 358 7.59 21.40 -7.19
CA ILE A 358 8.47 22.49 -7.63
C ILE A 358 8.04 22.97 -9.03
N TYR A 359 7.75 22.06 -9.96
CA TYR A 359 7.31 22.42 -11.31
C TYR A 359 5.97 23.15 -11.33
N MET A 360 5.00 22.73 -10.50
CA MET A 360 3.73 23.43 -10.26
C MET A 360 3.91 24.80 -9.59
N SER A 361 5.05 25.06 -8.97
CA SER A 361 5.36 26.30 -8.24
C SER A 361 6.05 27.36 -9.09
N MET A 362 6.55 27.01 -10.28
CA MET A 362 7.22 27.94 -11.19
C MET A 362 6.31 29.11 -11.61
N TYR A 363 6.94 30.22 -12.00
CA TYR A 363 6.27 31.47 -12.43
C TYR A 363 5.27 32.00 -11.39
N ASP A 364 5.73 32.18 -10.15
CA ASP A 364 4.93 32.68 -9.01
C ASP A 364 3.64 31.86 -8.78
N MET A 365 3.78 30.53 -8.73
CA MET A 365 2.68 29.58 -8.48
C MET A 365 1.53 29.64 -9.51
N GLN A 366 1.77 30.12 -10.74
CA GLN A 366 0.71 30.39 -11.73
C GLN A 366 -0.20 29.17 -11.98
N ALA A 367 0.37 27.96 -12.02
CA ALA A 367 -0.38 26.72 -12.20
C ALA A 367 -1.37 26.45 -11.06
N ILE A 368 -0.90 26.51 -9.80
CA ILE A 368 -1.72 26.27 -8.61
C ILE A 368 -2.75 27.39 -8.43
N ARG A 369 -2.37 28.65 -8.68
CA ARG A 369 -3.31 29.79 -8.74
C ARG A 369 -4.44 29.54 -9.73
N SER A 370 -4.12 29.14 -10.96
CA SER A 370 -5.14 28.88 -11.99
C SER A 370 -6.14 27.78 -11.61
N LEU A 371 -5.70 26.75 -10.86
CA LEU A 371 -6.60 25.70 -10.33
C LEU A 371 -7.56 26.26 -9.27
N ILE A 372 -7.08 27.17 -8.42
CA ILE A 372 -7.82 27.77 -7.31
C ILE A 372 -8.78 28.88 -7.80
N ASP A 373 -8.36 29.71 -8.76
CA ASP A 373 -9.18 30.76 -9.35
C ASP A 373 -10.38 30.18 -10.13
N VAL A 374 -10.18 29.05 -10.80
CA VAL A 374 -11.25 28.30 -11.48
C VAL A 374 -12.33 27.84 -10.50
N LEU A 375 -12.03 27.62 -9.22
CA LEU A 375 -13.04 27.25 -8.22
C LEU A 375 -14.12 28.34 -8.06
N ARG A 376 -13.77 29.63 -8.24
CA ARG A 376 -14.73 30.76 -8.19
C ARG A 376 -15.67 30.84 -9.39
N ILE A 377 -15.20 30.47 -10.59
CA ILE A 377 -15.87 30.79 -11.87
C ILE A 377 -16.48 29.54 -12.55
N SER A 378 -16.03 28.34 -12.20
CA SER A 378 -16.37 27.10 -12.94
C SER A 378 -17.71 26.46 -12.59
N SER A 379 -18.12 25.49 -13.42
CA SER A 379 -19.34 24.71 -13.22
C SER A 379 -19.28 23.84 -11.95
N SER A 380 -20.44 23.51 -11.38
CA SER A 380 -20.56 22.63 -10.21
C SER A 380 -19.78 21.31 -10.35
N ARG A 381 -19.73 20.72 -11.56
CA ARG A 381 -18.94 19.51 -11.87
C ARG A 381 -17.44 19.72 -11.70
N SER A 382 -16.93 20.88 -12.12
CA SER A 382 -15.51 21.22 -12.05
C SER A 382 -15.12 21.60 -10.63
N GLN A 383 -15.99 22.34 -9.93
CA GLN A 383 -15.85 22.62 -8.50
C GLN A 383 -15.79 21.34 -7.66
N ASP A 384 -16.63 20.34 -7.94
CA ASP A 384 -16.63 19.07 -7.21
C ASP A 384 -15.32 18.30 -7.35
N ILE A 385 -14.74 18.27 -8.56
CA ILE A 385 -13.45 17.63 -8.84
C ILE A 385 -12.28 18.40 -8.22
N ILE A 386 -12.27 19.73 -8.29
CA ILE A 386 -11.21 20.54 -7.65
C ILE A 386 -11.28 20.39 -6.12
N LEU A 387 -12.48 20.32 -5.54
CA LEU A 387 -12.64 19.98 -4.13
C LEU A 387 -12.10 18.59 -3.83
N ASP A 388 -12.42 17.56 -4.62
CA ASP A 388 -11.89 16.20 -4.40
C ASP A 388 -10.34 16.13 -4.52
N ILE A 389 -9.74 16.92 -5.43
CA ILE A 389 -8.28 17.12 -5.51
C ILE A 389 -7.77 17.70 -4.17
N LEU A 390 -8.38 18.77 -3.64
CA LEU A 390 -7.99 19.38 -2.36
C LEU A 390 -8.16 18.41 -1.18
N TYR A 391 -9.26 17.65 -1.12
CA TYR A 391 -9.48 16.60 -0.09
C TYR A 391 -8.37 15.54 -0.13
N ASN A 392 -7.95 15.12 -1.33
CA ASN A 392 -6.88 14.13 -1.54
C ASN A 392 -5.48 14.69 -1.24
N LEU A 393 -5.23 15.97 -1.52
CA LEU A 393 -3.95 16.65 -1.21
C LEU A 393 -3.77 16.87 0.29
N PHE A 394 -4.83 17.32 0.99
CA PHE A 394 -4.76 17.56 2.44
C PHE A 394 -4.93 16.28 3.29
N GLY A 395 -5.04 15.10 2.66
CA GLY A 395 -5.14 13.81 3.36
C GLY A 395 -6.44 13.60 4.15
N ILE A 396 -7.51 14.29 3.78
CA ILE A 396 -8.77 14.32 4.55
C ILE A 396 -9.57 13.03 4.29
N LYS A 397 -9.41 12.05 5.17
CA LYS A 397 -10.15 10.77 5.10
C LYS A 397 -11.65 10.98 5.39
N SER A 398 -12.51 10.40 4.55
CA SER A 398 -13.97 10.45 4.73
C SER A 398 -14.39 9.62 5.96
N SER A 399 -14.64 10.31 7.08
CA SER A 399 -15.16 9.68 8.30
C SER A 399 -16.67 9.43 8.24
N SER A 400 -17.21 8.70 9.20
CA SER A 400 -18.67 8.58 9.41
C SER A 400 -19.34 9.94 9.71
N ILE A 401 -18.57 10.91 10.21
CA ILE A 401 -19.01 12.31 10.44
C ILE A 401 -19.07 13.05 9.11
N THR A 402 -17.99 12.98 8.34
CA THR A 402 -17.83 13.56 6.99
C THR A 402 -18.98 13.12 6.09
N SER A 403 -19.18 11.81 5.95
CA SER A 403 -20.22 11.23 5.11
C SER A 403 -21.66 11.57 5.56
N THR A 404 -21.93 11.64 6.87
CA THR A 404 -23.27 12.04 7.36
C THR A 404 -23.56 13.53 7.19
N PHE A 405 -22.55 14.39 7.33
CA PHE A 405 -22.65 15.83 7.04
C PHE A 405 -22.89 16.09 5.55
N LEU A 406 -22.07 15.50 4.68
CA LEU A 406 -22.23 15.61 3.21
C LEU A 406 -23.63 15.15 2.77
N ALA A 407 -24.11 14.02 3.31
CA ALA A 407 -25.48 13.52 3.11
C ALA A 407 -26.59 14.40 3.72
N GLY A 408 -26.27 15.52 4.38
CA GLY A 408 -27.24 16.48 4.91
C GLY A 408 -28.03 16.02 6.11
N ARG A 409 -27.56 14.97 6.81
CA ARG A 409 -28.24 14.43 7.99
C ARG A 409 -27.91 15.28 9.20
N ARG A 410 -28.86 15.43 10.14
CA ARG A 410 -28.62 16.20 11.36
C ARG A 410 -27.47 15.58 12.16
N LEU A 411 -26.43 16.38 12.37
CA LEU A 411 -25.25 16.08 13.21
C LEU A 411 -25.56 15.85 14.71
N THR A 412 -26.83 15.69 15.08
CA THR A 412 -27.29 15.31 16.42
C THR A 412 -27.68 13.84 16.52
N THR A 413 -27.90 13.13 15.40
CA THR A 413 -28.33 11.72 15.39
C THR A 413 -27.15 10.74 15.42
N TRP A 414 -26.34 10.81 16.48
CA TRP A 414 -25.22 9.91 16.71
C TRP A 414 -25.70 8.47 16.97
N GLY A 415 -25.29 7.52 16.12
CA GLY A 415 -25.45 6.08 16.41
C GLY A 415 -25.78 5.13 15.25
N ARG A 416 -26.19 5.63 14.08
CA ARG A 416 -26.41 4.78 12.88
C ARG A 416 -25.16 4.74 12.00
N PRO A 417 -24.41 3.61 11.93
CA PRO A 417 -23.48 3.40 10.82
C PRO A 417 -24.28 3.20 9.52
N SER A 418 -23.64 3.43 8.36
CA SER A 418 -24.17 2.96 7.09
C SER A 418 -24.25 1.42 7.09
N PRO A 419 -25.27 0.81 6.47
CA PRO A 419 -25.47 -0.64 6.52
C PRO A 419 -24.36 -1.44 5.83
N SER A 420 -23.53 -0.80 4.99
CA SER A 420 -22.46 -1.40 4.20
C SER A 420 -21.13 -1.62 4.94
N GLN A 421 -21.03 -1.30 6.24
CA GLN A 421 -19.88 -1.63 7.08
C GLN A 421 -20.35 -2.33 8.36
N GLN A 422 -20.67 -3.62 8.23
CA GLN A 422 -20.83 -4.56 9.34
C GLN A 422 -19.61 -5.49 9.40
N GLU A 423 -18.44 -4.94 9.71
CA GLU A 423 -17.34 -5.76 10.23
C GLU A 423 -17.73 -6.29 11.63
N PRO A 424 -17.31 -7.51 12.00
CA PRO A 424 -17.60 -8.09 13.30
C PRO A 424 -17.06 -7.19 14.43
N GLN A 425 -17.81 -7.10 15.54
CA GLN A 425 -17.54 -6.15 16.64
C GLN A 425 -16.19 -6.36 17.35
N ASN A 426 -15.46 -7.43 17.01
CA ASN A 426 -14.15 -7.78 17.57
C ASN A 426 -12.99 -7.11 16.82
N GLU A 427 -13.10 -6.85 15.52
CA GLU A 427 -12.00 -6.24 14.74
C GLU A 427 -11.92 -4.72 14.98
N GLY A 428 -13.07 -4.04 14.88
CA GLY A 428 -13.18 -2.60 15.11
C GLY A 428 -12.82 -2.11 16.52
N MET A 429 -12.65 -3.00 17.50
CA MET A 429 -12.24 -2.62 18.86
C MET A 429 -10.72 -2.47 19.01
N PHE A 430 -9.94 -3.00 18.05
CA PHE A 430 -8.47 -3.01 18.10
C PHE A 430 -7.78 -2.33 16.90
N THR A 431 -8.47 -2.09 15.78
CA THR A 431 -7.89 -1.49 14.56
C THR A 431 -7.45 -0.04 14.69
N ASN A 432 -7.91 0.71 15.70
CA ASN A 432 -7.55 2.13 15.91
C ASN A 432 -6.99 2.43 17.32
N ALA A 433 -6.53 1.41 18.06
CA ALA A 433 -6.21 1.53 19.49
C ALA A 433 -4.70 1.55 19.83
N PHE A 434 -3.83 1.14 18.92
CA PHE A 434 -2.39 1.42 19.00
C PHE A 434 -2.14 2.82 18.43
N THR A 435 -2.28 3.83 19.27
CA THR A 435 -1.92 5.20 18.92
C THR A 435 -0.41 5.35 19.08
N GLU A 436 0.28 5.62 17.98
CA GLU A 436 1.74 5.67 17.90
C GLU A 436 2.29 6.95 18.52
N PHE A 437 2.31 6.98 19.86
CA PHE A 437 2.89 8.07 20.62
C PHE A 437 4.43 8.02 20.53
N GLY A 438 5.03 8.99 19.85
CA GLY A 438 6.45 9.29 19.96
C GLY A 438 7.31 9.12 18.70
N ARG A 439 6.72 8.77 17.55
CA ARG A 439 7.39 8.93 16.24
C ARG A 439 6.87 10.18 15.54
N ASN A 440 7.79 10.95 14.97
CA ASN A 440 7.44 12.01 14.03
C ASN A 440 7.03 11.37 12.69
N ASP A 441 6.08 12.01 12.02
CA ASP A 441 5.46 11.54 10.80
C ASP A 441 5.81 12.52 9.67
N LEU A 442 6.60 12.05 8.71
CA LEU A 442 7.09 12.83 7.59
C LEU A 442 5.95 13.28 6.67
N SER A 443 4.82 12.57 6.66
CA SER A 443 3.65 13.02 5.90
C SER A 443 3.06 14.31 6.46
N GLN A 444 3.18 14.56 7.78
CA GLN A 444 2.76 15.82 8.39
C GLN A 444 3.71 16.98 8.04
N GLN A 445 5.01 16.72 7.89
CA GLN A 445 5.98 17.69 7.39
C GLN A 445 5.67 18.11 5.94
N TYR A 446 5.38 17.15 5.07
CA TYR A 446 4.98 17.43 3.68
C TYR A 446 3.63 18.18 3.61
N LEU A 447 2.66 17.75 4.42
CA LEU A 447 1.35 18.40 4.53
C LEU A 447 1.46 19.83 5.08
N ALA A 448 2.39 20.10 6.00
CA ALA A 448 2.67 21.46 6.50
C ALA A 448 3.06 22.41 5.38
N LEU A 449 3.99 21.96 4.52
CA LEU A 449 4.48 22.73 3.38
C LEU A 449 3.38 22.96 2.34
N ILE A 450 2.60 21.93 1.98
CA ILE A 450 1.44 22.07 1.08
C ILE A 450 0.40 23.06 1.63
N ILE A 451 -0.01 22.94 2.90
CA ILE A 451 -1.01 23.85 3.46
C ILE A 451 -0.48 25.29 3.44
N THR A 452 0.77 25.52 3.83
CA THR A 452 1.34 26.87 3.85
C THR A 452 1.41 27.48 2.44
N LEU A 453 1.81 26.70 1.43
CA LEU A 453 1.78 27.13 0.02
C LEU A 453 0.38 27.52 -0.45
N PHE A 454 -0.65 26.71 -0.16
CA PHE A 454 -2.02 27.03 -0.54
C PHE A 454 -2.57 28.24 0.25
N MET A 455 -2.07 28.47 1.47
CA MET A 455 -2.40 29.64 2.27
C MET A 455 -1.80 30.93 1.71
N ASP A 456 -0.55 30.91 1.25
CA ASP A 456 0.10 32.05 0.58
C ASP A 456 -0.58 32.43 -0.76
N ILE A 457 -1.24 31.46 -1.40
CA ILE A 457 -2.08 31.68 -2.58
C ILE A 457 -3.48 32.20 -2.22
N GLY A 458 -3.90 32.12 -0.95
CA GLY A 458 -5.21 32.60 -0.48
C GLY A 458 -6.36 31.60 -0.68
N ILE A 459 -6.10 30.29 -0.58
CA ILE A 459 -7.13 29.23 -0.70
C ILE A 459 -8.35 29.49 0.20
N LEU A 460 -8.15 29.98 1.42
CA LEU A 460 -9.25 30.21 2.36
C LEU A 460 -10.22 31.27 1.82
N ASP A 461 -9.72 32.31 1.18
CA ASP A 461 -10.53 33.39 0.60
C ASP A 461 -11.34 32.93 -0.62
N THR A 462 -10.88 31.91 -1.36
CA THR A 462 -11.66 31.32 -2.45
C THR A 462 -12.69 30.34 -1.92
N LEU A 463 -12.36 29.55 -0.90
CA LEU A 463 -13.31 28.67 -0.23
C LEU A 463 -14.43 29.44 0.48
N MET A 464 -14.15 30.58 1.12
CA MET A 464 -15.18 31.44 1.72
C MET A 464 -16.15 31.96 0.65
N ALA A 465 -15.65 32.54 -0.44
CA ALA A 465 -16.49 33.01 -1.54
C ALA A 465 -17.33 31.88 -2.18
N VAL A 466 -16.75 30.69 -2.37
CA VAL A 466 -17.49 29.54 -2.91
C VAL A 466 -18.55 29.05 -1.91
N ALA A 467 -18.36 29.21 -0.61
CA ALA A 467 -19.41 28.93 0.39
C ALA A 467 -20.53 29.99 0.38
N GLU A 468 -20.26 31.21 -0.05
CA GLU A 468 -21.25 32.29 -0.21
C GLU A 468 -22.03 32.13 -1.54
N ASP A 469 -21.33 31.89 -2.67
CA ASP A 469 -21.91 31.84 -4.02
C ASP A 469 -22.61 30.51 -4.39
N SER A 470 -22.33 29.40 -3.69
CA SER A 470 -22.74 28.06 -4.14
C SER A 470 -24.23 27.76 -3.95
N LYS A 471 -24.96 27.75 -5.08
CA LYS A 471 -26.36 27.29 -5.15
C LYS A 471 -26.52 25.77 -4.91
N ASP A 472 -25.46 24.99 -5.09
CA ASP A 472 -25.44 23.55 -4.86
C ASP A 472 -25.13 23.20 -3.40
N LYS A 473 -26.10 22.59 -2.72
CA LYS A 473 -26.01 22.18 -1.32
C LYS A 473 -24.92 21.13 -1.05
N MET A 474 -24.49 20.36 -2.06
CA MET A 474 -23.41 19.40 -1.91
C MET A 474 -22.05 20.09 -1.90
N ILE A 475 -21.83 21.02 -2.83
CA ILE A 475 -20.61 21.83 -2.93
C ILE A 475 -20.46 22.70 -1.69
N PHE A 476 -21.52 23.41 -1.29
CA PHE A 476 -21.55 24.18 -0.04
C PHE A 476 -21.05 23.36 1.17
N ARG A 477 -21.50 22.10 1.30
CA ARG A 477 -21.08 21.20 2.40
C ARG A 477 -19.64 20.71 2.22
N LYS A 478 -19.21 20.31 1.02
CA LYS A 478 -17.81 19.94 0.75
C LYS A 478 -16.87 21.09 1.10
N THR A 479 -17.18 22.31 0.67
CA THR A 479 -16.42 23.54 0.96
C THR A 479 -16.41 23.87 2.46
N THR A 480 -17.57 23.88 3.12
CA THR A 480 -17.69 24.15 4.57
C THR A 480 -16.88 23.16 5.40
N LEU A 481 -16.95 21.87 5.07
CA LEU A 481 -16.18 20.84 5.77
C LEU A 481 -14.67 20.97 5.51
N LEU A 482 -14.27 21.32 4.28
CA LEU A 482 -12.87 21.54 3.91
C LEU A 482 -12.25 22.69 4.72
N ILE A 483 -12.98 23.79 4.89
CA ILE A 483 -12.59 24.91 5.77
C ILE A 483 -12.37 24.41 7.22
N VAL A 484 -13.31 23.62 7.76
CA VAL A 484 -13.18 23.06 9.13
C VAL A 484 -11.96 22.14 9.27
N GLU A 485 -11.66 21.32 8.28
CA GLU A 485 -10.45 20.48 8.29
C GLU A 485 -9.18 21.33 8.24
N LEU A 486 -9.10 22.31 7.34
CA LEU A 486 -7.95 23.23 7.23
C LEU A 486 -7.70 24.02 8.53
N LEU A 487 -8.77 24.49 9.20
CA LEU A 487 -8.67 25.14 10.51
C LEU A 487 -8.16 24.19 11.61
N HIS A 488 -8.49 22.90 11.56
CA HIS A 488 -7.94 21.93 12.50
C HIS A 488 -6.49 21.54 12.16
N LEU A 489 -6.17 21.36 10.87
CA LEU A 489 -4.83 21.02 10.42
C LEU A 489 -3.84 22.15 10.74
N SER A 490 -4.22 23.41 10.49
CA SER A 490 -3.39 24.57 10.83
C SER A 490 -3.05 24.65 12.33
N ASN A 491 -4.01 24.46 13.23
CA ASN A 491 -3.75 24.43 14.67
C ASN A 491 -2.87 23.26 15.15
N ARG A 492 -2.72 22.20 14.36
CA ARG A 492 -1.92 21.00 14.69
C ARG A 492 -0.52 21.05 14.07
N ILE A 493 -0.41 21.58 12.86
CA ILE A 493 0.72 21.35 11.95
C ILE A 493 1.49 22.65 11.64
N LEU A 494 0.86 23.83 11.74
CA LEU A 494 1.49 25.11 11.39
C LEU A 494 1.94 25.92 12.62
N PRO A 495 2.91 26.84 12.46
CA PRO A 495 3.28 27.80 13.50
C PRO A 495 2.08 28.68 13.92
N LEU A 496 2.07 29.09 15.19
CA LEU A 496 1.00 29.91 15.78
C LEU A 496 0.71 31.21 15.01
N GLN A 497 1.71 31.79 14.34
CA GLN A 497 1.56 32.99 13.51
C GLN A 497 0.61 32.80 12.33
N TYR A 498 0.65 31.63 11.67
CA TYR A 498 -0.26 31.27 10.58
C TYR A 498 -1.64 30.88 11.14
N GLY A 499 -1.66 30.07 12.22
CA GLY A 499 -2.89 29.64 12.88
C GLY A 499 -3.76 30.81 13.38
N ALA A 500 -3.15 31.83 14.00
CA ALA A 500 -3.88 32.98 14.53
C ALA A 500 -4.60 33.80 13.44
N LYS A 501 -3.95 34.02 12.28
CA LYS A 501 -4.59 34.67 11.13
C LYS A 501 -5.75 33.83 10.59
N LEU A 502 -5.54 32.51 10.48
CA LEU A 502 -6.49 31.55 9.95
C LEU A 502 -7.80 31.45 10.73
N GLN A 503 -7.75 31.42 12.06
CA GLN A 503 -8.97 31.28 12.89
C GLN A 503 -9.90 32.51 12.82
N SER A 504 -9.44 33.65 12.28
CA SER A 504 -10.23 34.90 12.26
C SER A 504 -11.31 34.95 11.18
N LEU A 505 -11.24 34.12 10.12
CA LEU A 505 -12.21 34.02 9.00
C LEU A 505 -12.84 35.38 8.56
N PRO A 506 -12.04 36.43 8.31
CA PRO A 506 -12.53 37.80 8.40
C PRO A 506 -13.58 38.14 7.35
N LYS A 507 -13.45 37.63 6.12
CA LYS A 507 -14.41 37.89 5.03
C LYS A 507 -15.81 37.36 5.36
N LEU A 508 -15.89 36.08 5.74
CA LEU A 508 -17.17 35.44 6.09
C LEU A 508 -17.85 36.12 7.29
N PHE A 509 -17.07 36.60 8.28
CA PHE A 509 -17.61 37.39 9.39
C PHE A 509 -18.12 38.77 8.95
N MET A 510 -17.43 39.46 8.02
CA MET A 510 -17.90 40.74 7.47
C MET A 510 -19.18 40.56 6.65
N SER A 511 -19.25 39.55 5.77
CA SER A 511 -20.47 39.20 5.03
C SER A 511 -21.64 38.87 5.97
N ALA A 512 -21.35 38.18 7.08
CA ALA A 512 -22.33 37.88 8.14
C ALA A 512 -22.65 39.06 9.08
N LEU A 513 -22.09 40.25 8.86
CA LEU A 513 -22.45 41.50 9.54
C LEU A 513 -23.16 42.49 8.59
N GLU A 514 -23.09 42.27 7.28
CA GLU A 514 -23.71 43.15 6.27
C GLU A 514 -25.18 42.76 6.00
N PHE A 515 -26.07 43.15 6.91
CA PHE A 515 -27.53 42.93 6.83
C PHE A 515 -28.23 43.48 5.57
N ARG A 516 -27.51 44.14 4.65
CA ARG A 516 -28.04 44.71 3.41
C ARG A 516 -28.06 43.71 2.24
N ASN A 517 -27.26 42.63 2.31
CA ASN A 517 -27.14 41.64 1.23
C ASN A 517 -27.81 40.32 1.61
N GLU A 518 -28.47 39.63 0.67
CA GLU A 518 -29.10 38.32 0.96
C GLU A 518 -28.07 37.24 1.37
N GLU A 519 -26.83 37.40 0.90
CA GLU A 519 -25.66 36.58 1.24
C GLU A 519 -25.37 36.50 2.75
N HIS A 520 -25.77 37.50 3.54
CA HIS A 520 -25.66 37.51 5.00
C HIS A 520 -26.24 36.24 5.65
N PHE A 521 -27.38 35.74 5.15
CA PHE A 521 -28.00 34.52 5.68
C PHE A 521 -27.18 33.27 5.36
N ILE A 522 -26.51 33.24 4.21
CA ILE A 522 -25.65 32.13 3.77
C ILE A 522 -24.35 32.13 4.60
N ALA A 523 -23.71 33.30 4.74
CA ALA A 523 -22.51 33.48 5.55
C ALA A 523 -22.76 33.10 7.03
N THR A 524 -23.86 33.58 7.62
CA THR A 524 -24.28 33.21 8.99
C THR A 524 -24.51 31.69 9.13
N SER A 525 -25.17 31.07 8.14
CA SER A 525 -25.39 29.62 8.10
C SER A 525 -24.08 28.83 8.00
N ALA A 526 -23.11 29.31 7.22
CA ALA A 526 -21.79 28.72 7.10
C ALA A 526 -21.02 28.79 8.43
N ILE A 527 -20.99 29.96 9.10
CA ILE A 527 -20.34 30.13 10.42
C ILE A 527 -20.94 29.16 11.45
N LEU A 528 -22.27 29.06 11.55
CA LEU A 528 -22.94 28.13 12.47
C LEU A 528 -22.62 26.66 12.17
N GLN A 529 -22.50 26.29 10.88
CA GLN A 529 -22.10 24.94 10.49
C GLN A 529 -20.63 24.65 10.83
N ILE A 530 -19.72 25.57 10.53
CA ILE A 530 -18.29 25.52 10.93
C ILE A 530 -18.17 25.33 12.44
N GLU A 531 -18.86 26.14 13.23
CA GLU A 531 -18.83 26.06 14.70
C GLU A 531 -19.39 24.72 15.19
N SER A 532 -20.51 24.25 14.62
CA SER A 532 -21.12 22.97 15.00
C SER A 532 -20.17 21.79 14.74
N LEU A 533 -19.51 21.77 13.58
CA LEU A 533 -18.55 20.74 13.18
C LEU A 533 -17.29 20.78 14.06
N ASN A 534 -16.76 21.96 14.35
CA ASN A 534 -15.64 22.13 15.28
C ASN A 534 -15.98 21.62 16.69
N ARG A 535 -17.13 22.03 17.24
CA ARG A 535 -17.63 21.52 18.54
C ARG A 535 -17.82 20.00 18.54
N ILE A 536 -18.15 19.40 17.40
CA ILE A 536 -18.30 17.94 17.24
C ILE A 536 -16.96 17.22 17.20
N LYS A 537 -16.00 17.69 16.39
CA LYS A 537 -14.66 17.06 16.30
C LYS A 537 -13.91 17.09 17.64
N MET A 538 -13.99 18.21 18.35
CA MET A 538 -13.44 18.31 19.71
C MET A 538 -14.13 17.34 20.69
N LYS A 539 -15.44 17.08 20.51
CA LYS A 539 -16.16 16.05 21.28
C LYS A 539 -15.79 14.63 20.87
N THR A 540 -15.50 14.32 19.59
CA THR A 540 -15.15 12.96 19.15
C THR A 540 -13.73 12.56 19.56
N ASN A 541 -12.77 13.49 19.47
CA ASN A 541 -11.43 13.31 20.07
C ASN A 541 -11.54 13.09 21.59
N SER A 542 -12.46 13.79 22.27
CA SER A 542 -12.78 13.53 23.69
C SER A 542 -13.56 12.23 23.91
N PHE A 543 -14.32 11.70 22.95
CA PHE A 543 -15.13 10.49 23.13
C PHE A 543 -14.32 9.21 23.03
N HIS A 544 -13.31 9.15 22.15
CA HIS A 544 -12.32 8.07 22.15
C HIS A 544 -11.51 8.03 23.47
N GLN A 545 -11.36 9.17 24.16
CA GLN A 545 -10.84 9.21 25.53
C GLN A 545 -11.89 8.83 26.60
N LYS A 546 -13.20 9.05 26.37
CA LYS A 546 -14.26 8.86 27.38
C LYS A 546 -14.63 7.41 27.67
N GLU A 547 -14.68 6.52 26.67
CA GLU A 547 -15.02 5.11 26.96
C GLU A 547 -13.89 4.37 27.71
N ARG A 548 -12.71 5.00 27.86
CA ARG A 548 -11.61 4.56 28.74
C ARG A 548 -11.41 5.46 29.97
N SER A 549 -12.37 6.33 30.31
CA SER A 549 -12.24 7.28 31.44
C SER A 549 -13.40 7.20 32.45
N SER A 550 -13.54 6.05 33.14
CA SER A 550 -13.87 6.12 34.56
C SER A 550 -12.65 6.70 35.32
N SER A 551 -12.92 7.40 36.43
CA SER A 551 -11.91 8.04 37.30
C SER A 551 -11.13 9.23 36.68
N SER A 552 -10.63 10.12 37.53
CA SER A 552 -9.75 11.31 37.36
C SER A 552 -8.75 11.31 36.16
N ASP A 553 -8.26 12.43 35.62
CA ASP A 553 -8.58 13.85 35.85
C ASP A 553 -8.57 14.66 34.52
N ASN A 554 -9.04 15.92 34.49
CA ASN A 554 -8.87 16.87 33.36
C ASN A 554 -9.27 18.29 33.79
N SER A 555 -8.36 19.26 33.63
CA SER A 555 -8.45 20.60 34.24
C SER A 555 -9.64 21.45 33.75
N LEU A 556 -9.96 21.42 32.45
CA LEU A 556 -11.12 22.10 31.87
C LEU A 556 -12.48 21.51 32.30
N LYS A 557 -12.46 20.38 33.02
CA LYS A 557 -13.66 19.78 33.63
C LYS A 557 -13.83 20.13 35.11
N ARG A 558 -13.10 21.11 35.68
CA ARG A 558 -13.35 21.52 37.08
C ARG A 558 -14.84 21.87 37.29
N GLY A 559 -15.43 22.66 36.38
CA GLY A 559 -16.87 22.95 36.39
C GLY A 559 -17.77 21.72 36.19
N GLN A 560 -17.54 20.87 35.17
CA GLN A 560 -18.41 19.71 34.93
C GLN A 560 -18.26 18.59 35.97
N ARG A 561 -17.06 18.33 36.50
CA ARG A 561 -16.87 17.39 37.62
C ARG A 561 -17.31 17.98 38.94
N GLN A 562 -17.20 19.29 39.17
CA GLN A 562 -17.91 19.91 40.28
C GLN A 562 -19.41 19.71 40.09
N LEU A 563 -19.98 19.90 38.90
CA LEU A 563 -21.43 19.72 38.67
C LEU A 563 -21.87 18.24 38.77
N GLU A 564 -21.06 17.27 38.34
CA GLU A 564 -21.30 15.84 38.56
C GLU A 564 -21.12 15.45 40.04
N GLN A 565 -20.05 15.89 40.72
CA GLN A 565 -19.83 15.67 42.16
C GLN A 565 -20.85 16.41 43.03
N VAL A 566 -21.36 17.56 42.60
CA VAL A 566 -22.45 18.31 43.24
C VAL A 566 -23.76 17.60 42.98
N LYS A 567 -24.03 17.06 41.78
CA LYS A 567 -25.17 16.16 41.55
C LYS A 567 -25.10 14.89 42.38
N ILE A 568 -23.91 14.31 42.57
CA ILE A 568 -23.71 13.15 43.44
C ILE A 568 -23.91 13.56 44.92
N LYS A 569 -23.36 14.68 45.38
CA LYS A 569 -23.55 15.20 46.74
C LYS A 569 -25.02 15.57 47.03
N LEU A 570 -25.68 16.27 46.11
CA LEU A 570 -27.13 16.54 46.16
C LEU A 570 -27.93 15.23 46.12
N GLY A 571 -27.51 14.25 45.31
CA GLY A 571 -28.11 12.92 45.23
C GLY A 571 -27.98 12.11 46.52
N LEU A 572 -26.86 12.24 47.22
CA LEU A 572 -26.63 11.66 48.56
C LEU A 572 -27.46 12.35 49.65
N GLN A 573 -27.88 13.60 49.42
CA GLN A 573 -28.69 14.46 50.30
C GLN A 573 -30.16 14.58 49.84
N ILE A 574 -30.74 13.51 49.27
CA ILE A 574 -32.17 13.48 48.90
C ILE A 574 -33.04 13.08 50.10
N ASP A 575 -34.09 13.87 50.35
CA ASP A 575 -35.13 13.62 51.35
C ASP A 575 -35.84 12.26 51.17
N ASP A 576 -36.22 11.62 52.28
CA ASP A 576 -36.93 10.33 52.31
C ASP A 576 -38.13 10.26 51.37
N ILE A 577 -38.95 11.32 51.37
CA ILE A 577 -40.15 11.43 50.54
C ILE A 577 -39.77 11.40 49.06
N ARG A 578 -38.79 12.24 48.66
CA ARG A 578 -38.34 12.35 47.27
C ARG A 578 -37.64 11.07 46.79
N PHE A 579 -36.88 10.40 47.65
CA PHE A 579 -36.28 9.10 47.33
C PHE A 579 -37.35 8.03 47.09
N ARG A 580 -38.40 7.97 47.93
CA ARG A 580 -39.52 7.03 47.75
C ARG A 580 -40.34 7.34 46.49
N THR A 581 -40.57 8.62 46.18
CA THR A 581 -41.20 9.03 44.92
C THR A 581 -40.36 8.58 43.72
N LEU A 582 -39.05 8.82 43.70
CA LEU A 582 -38.16 8.35 42.63
C LEU A 582 -38.18 6.83 42.46
N LEU A 583 -38.23 6.06 43.55
CA LEU A 583 -38.35 4.59 43.51
C LEU A 583 -39.68 4.12 42.87
N LEU A 584 -40.80 4.76 43.19
CA LEU A 584 -42.10 4.50 42.54
C LEU A 584 -42.07 4.91 41.07
N ASP A 585 -41.47 6.07 40.77
CA ASP A 585 -41.36 6.64 39.43
C ASP A 585 -40.56 5.75 38.47
N THR A 586 -39.64 4.91 38.94
CA THR A 586 -38.95 3.91 38.09
C THR A 586 -39.90 2.91 37.41
N GLN A 587 -41.13 2.74 37.93
CA GLN A 587 -42.10 1.70 37.55
C GLN A 587 -41.63 0.24 37.79
N VAL A 588 -40.46 0.03 38.40
CA VAL A 588 -39.89 -1.30 38.73
C VAL A 588 -40.72 -2.00 39.81
N LEU A 589 -41.22 -1.25 40.80
CA LEU A 589 -42.08 -1.77 41.87
C LEU A 589 -43.52 -2.04 41.39
N ASN A 590 -43.97 -1.37 40.33
CA ASN A 590 -45.32 -1.51 39.80
C ASN A 590 -45.45 -2.69 38.82
N THR A 591 -44.50 -2.87 37.89
CA THR A 591 -44.60 -3.91 36.86
C THR A 591 -43.36 -4.81 36.76
N LYS A 592 -43.55 -6.09 36.43
CA LYS A 592 -42.46 -7.05 36.15
C LYS A 592 -41.90 -6.95 34.72
N ASN A 593 -42.46 -6.08 33.88
CA ASN A 593 -42.11 -5.93 32.45
C ASN A 593 -41.08 -4.82 32.27
N TYR A 594 -39.84 -5.22 31.98
CA TYR A 594 -38.68 -4.34 31.83
C TYR A 594 -38.82 -3.28 30.71
N LYS A 595 -39.73 -3.46 29.75
CA LYS A 595 -40.02 -2.47 28.70
C LYS A 595 -40.80 -1.26 29.23
N LYS A 596 -41.49 -1.39 30.38
CA LYS A 596 -42.24 -0.30 31.03
C LYS A 596 -41.43 0.45 32.10
N TRP A 597 -40.19 0.03 32.37
CA TRP A 597 -39.33 0.67 33.37
C TRP A 597 -38.71 1.95 32.84
N ARG A 598 -38.68 3.02 33.66
CA ARG A 598 -37.99 4.28 33.32
C ARG A 598 -36.51 4.17 33.64
N TRP A 599 -35.75 3.63 32.69
CA TRP A 599 -34.32 3.34 32.81
C TRP A 599 -33.46 4.59 33.08
N ASP A 600 -33.86 5.76 32.62
CA ASP A 600 -33.14 7.02 32.86
C ASP A 600 -33.16 7.40 34.36
N ILE A 601 -34.28 7.17 35.05
CA ILE A 601 -34.42 7.38 36.50
C ILE A 601 -33.65 6.30 37.28
N ILE A 602 -33.58 5.06 36.76
CA ILE A 602 -32.74 4.00 37.35
C ILE A 602 -31.25 4.39 37.28
N ILE A 603 -30.79 5.01 36.18
CA ILE A 603 -29.44 5.54 36.05
C ILE A 603 -29.19 6.68 37.06
N GLU A 604 -30.13 7.61 37.22
CA GLU A 604 -30.04 8.70 38.21
C GLU A 604 -29.93 8.15 39.65
N LEU A 605 -30.78 7.18 40.01
CA LEU A 605 -30.75 6.53 41.33
C LEU A 605 -29.39 5.85 41.62
N LEU A 606 -28.83 5.14 40.63
CA LEU A 606 -27.56 4.41 40.77
C LEU A 606 -26.33 5.32 40.88
N HIS A 607 -26.36 6.48 40.21
CA HIS A 607 -25.28 7.48 40.28
C HIS A 607 -25.36 8.37 41.53
N GLY A 608 -26.53 8.56 42.13
CA GLY A 608 -26.73 9.44 43.28
C GLY A 608 -27.15 8.70 44.55
N PRO A 609 -28.46 8.66 44.88
CA PRO A 609 -28.95 8.26 46.20
C PRO A 609 -28.62 6.81 46.61
N LEU A 610 -28.44 5.87 45.67
CA LEU A 610 -28.09 4.48 46.01
C LEU A 610 -26.60 4.29 46.37
N LEU A 611 -25.77 5.33 46.26
CA LEU A 611 -24.42 5.32 46.84
C LEU A 611 -24.44 5.53 48.37
N ASN A 612 -25.54 6.03 48.94
CA ASN A 612 -25.69 6.18 50.39
C ASN A 612 -26.04 4.81 51.02
N PRO A 613 -25.23 4.27 51.95
CA PRO A 613 -25.42 2.92 52.50
C PRO A 613 -26.81 2.72 53.14
N LYS A 614 -27.35 3.72 53.84
CA LYS A 614 -28.67 3.63 54.48
C LYS A 614 -29.81 3.51 53.46
N ARG A 615 -29.70 4.23 52.33
CA ARG A 615 -30.69 4.19 51.23
C ARG A 615 -30.58 2.92 50.41
N LEU A 616 -29.36 2.43 50.19
CA LEU A 616 -29.15 1.14 49.57
C LEU A 616 -29.75 0.03 50.44
N GLU A 617 -29.54 0.06 51.76
CA GLU A 617 -30.15 -0.87 52.71
C GLU A 617 -31.69 -0.82 52.69
N GLU A 618 -32.30 0.38 52.73
CA GLU A 618 -33.75 0.57 52.54
C GLU A 618 -34.23 -0.06 51.21
N SER A 619 -33.45 0.11 50.13
CA SER A 619 -33.78 -0.43 48.80
C SER A 619 -33.60 -1.96 48.66
N ILE A 620 -32.78 -2.58 49.51
CA ILE A 620 -32.50 -4.04 49.52
C ILE A 620 -33.43 -4.78 50.50
N ARG A 621 -33.55 -4.29 51.73
CA ARG A 621 -34.29 -4.94 52.82
C ARG A 621 -35.77 -4.56 52.82
N SER A 622 -36.07 -3.25 52.81
CA SER A 622 -37.44 -2.74 52.95
C SER A 622 -38.23 -2.75 51.64
N THR A 623 -37.56 -2.57 50.49
CA THR A 623 -38.21 -2.63 49.18
C THR A 623 -37.77 -3.83 48.35
N LYS A 624 -38.63 -4.28 47.42
CA LYS A 624 -38.29 -5.35 46.46
C LYS A 624 -37.56 -4.81 45.21
N PHE A 625 -36.99 -3.60 45.26
CA PHE A 625 -36.43 -2.89 44.10
C PHE A 625 -35.19 -3.57 43.53
N ILE A 626 -34.09 -3.67 44.30
CA ILE A 626 -32.85 -4.34 43.87
C ILE A 626 -33.11 -5.81 43.52
N LYS A 627 -33.99 -6.49 44.28
CA LYS A 627 -34.42 -7.86 43.98
C LYS A 627 -35.10 -8.01 42.61
N ARG A 628 -35.93 -7.06 42.19
CA ARG A 628 -36.54 -7.05 40.85
C ARG A 628 -35.52 -6.70 39.76
N LEU A 629 -34.61 -5.76 40.01
CA LEU A 629 -33.53 -5.43 39.08
C LEU A 629 -32.63 -6.64 38.82
N LEU A 630 -32.08 -7.30 39.84
CA LEU A 630 -31.27 -8.50 39.64
C LEU A 630 -32.07 -9.65 39.03
N SER A 631 -33.39 -9.75 39.28
CA SER A 631 -34.24 -10.77 38.63
C SER A 631 -34.36 -10.60 37.11
N PHE A 632 -34.11 -9.40 36.57
CA PHE A 632 -34.03 -9.20 35.12
C PHE A 632 -32.74 -9.77 34.54
N TYR A 633 -31.62 -9.68 35.27
CA TYR A 633 -30.31 -10.19 34.88
C TYR A 633 -30.08 -11.68 35.22
N LEU A 634 -31.05 -12.43 35.74
CA LEU A 634 -30.86 -13.86 36.00
C LEU A 634 -30.81 -14.67 34.68
N PRO A 635 -29.75 -15.46 34.41
CA PRO A 635 -29.59 -16.28 33.20
C PRO A 635 -30.84 -17.08 32.81
N PHE A 636 -31.37 -17.86 33.74
CA PHE A 636 -32.51 -18.77 33.49
C PHE A 636 -33.89 -18.11 33.59
N ASN A 637 -33.96 -16.80 33.83
CA ASN A 637 -35.20 -16.06 33.66
C ASN A 637 -35.46 -15.67 32.19
N TYR A 638 -34.48 -15.89 31.30
CA TYR A 638 -34.58 -15.63 29.86
C TYR A 638 -35.05 -14.21 29.46
N LYS A 639 -34.89 -13.23 30.37
CA LYS A 639 -35.27 -11.83 30.14
C LYS A 639 -34.15 -11.07 29.46
N PHE A 640 -33.02 -10.90 30.13
CA PHE A 640 -31.84 -10.24 29.58
C PHE A 640 -31.15 -11.10 28.50
N SER A 641 -31.01 -12.40 28.74
CA SER A 641 -30.32 -13.37 27.86
C SER A 641 -31.02 -13.71 26.54
N ASN A 642 -32.25 -13.23 26.30
CA ASN A 642 -32.95 -13.33 25.01
C ASN A 642 -33.01 -11.98 24.25
N ILE A 643 -32.46 -10.89 24.79
CA ILE A 643 -32.45 -9.59 24.10
C ILE A 643 -31.42 -9.65 22.97
N LYS A 644 -31.85 -9.37 21.73
CA LYS A 644 -30.96 -9.35 20.56
C LYS A 644 -29.83 -8.31 20.71
N GLN A 645 -28.61 -8.68 20.32
CA GLN A 645 -27.43 -7.81 20.36
C GLN A 645 -27.55 -6.69 19.32
N THR A 646 -28.02 -5.52 19.76
CA THR A 646 -28.15 -4.32 18.92
C THR A 646 -27.58 -3.10 19.67
N LYS A 647 -27.10 -2.09 18.93
CA LYS A 647 -26.54 -0.86 19.52
C LYS A 647 -27.44 -0.19 20.58
N PRO A 648 -28.77 -0.04 20.43
CA PRO A 648 -29.60 0.51 21.51
C PRO A 648 -29.75 -0.44 22.71
N ASN A 649 -29.70 -1.76 22.51
CA ASN A 649 -29.82 -2.75 23.59
C ASN A 649 -28.56 -2.85 24.46
N GLN A 650 -27.38 -2.45 23.96
CA GLN A 650 -26.14 -2.35 24.73
C GLN A 650 -26.27 -1.48 26.00
N ARG A 651 -27.26 -0.58 26.07
CA ARG A 651 -27.57 0.19 27.29
C ARG A 651 -27.84 -0.71 28.51
N TYR A 652 -28.44 -1.89 28.33
CA TYR A 652 -28.75 -2.79 29.45
C TYR A 652 -27.48 -3.40 30.06
N ILE A 653 -26.43 -3.64 29.25
CA ILE A 653 -25.11 -4.06 29.76
C ILE A 653 -24.47 -2.92 30.56
N LYS A 654 -24.49 -1.68 30.03
CA LYS A 654 -23.94 -0.51 30.74
C LYS A 654 -24.65 -0.24 32.08
N ILE A 655 -25.98 -0.40 32.14
CA ILE A 655 -26.75 -0.27 33.39
C ILE A 655 -26.47 -1.44 34.34
N GLY A 656 -26.34 -2.68 33.83
CA GLY A 656 -25.96 -3.85 34.63
C GLY A 656 -24.60 -3.66 35.32
N ARG A 657 -23.58 -3.19 34.59
CA ARG A 657 -22.27 -2.82 35.15
C ARG A 657 -22.40 -1.77 36.26
N MET A 658 -23.23 -0.75 36.05
CA MET A 658 -23.48 0.28 37.08
C MET A 658 -24.08 -0.33 38.35
N ILE A 659 -25.08 -1.21 38.23
CA ILE A 659 -25.70 -1.91 39.37
C ILE A 659 -24.66 -2.71 40.16
N PHE A 660 -23.79 -3.46 39.48
CA PHE A 660 -22.71 -4.20 40.13
C PHE A 660 -21.73 -3.26 40.84
N THR A 661 -21.34 -2.15 40.20
CA THR A 661 -20.43 -1.15 40.79
C THR A 661 -21.04 -0.52 42.05
N THR A 662 -22.30 -0.07 42.01
CA THR A 662 -23.02 0.52 43.17
C THR A 662 -23.19 -0.48 44.32
N LEU A 663 -23.42 -1.77 44.03
CA LEU A 663 -23.55 -2.82 45.04
C LEU A 663 -22.19 -3.19 45.66
N LEU A 664 -21.11 -3.24 44.87
CA LEU A 664 -19.75 -3.52 45.38
C LEU A 664 -19.18 -2.34 46.19
N ALA A 665 -19.66 -1.13 45.99
CA ALA A 665 -19.24 0.05 46.77
C ALA A 665 -19.70 0.01 48.25
N ASN A 666 -20.59 -0.90 48.64
CA ASN A 666 -21.20 -0.95 49.97
C ASN A 666 -21.18 -2.38 50.55
N PRO A 667 -20.87 -2.56 51.86
CA PRO A 667 -20.71 -3.90 52.45
C PRO A 667 -22.00 -4.74 52.44
N GLU A 668 -23.17 -4.12 52.63
CA GLU A 668 -24.46 -4.82 52.52
C GLU A 668 -24.79 -5.23 51.07
N GLY A 669 -24.30 -4.49 50.07
CA GLY A 669 -24.42 -4.86 48.66
C GLY A 669 -23.51 -6.04 48.30
N ILE A 670 -22.29 -6.08 48.85
CA ILE A 670 -21.34 -7.21 48.76
C ILE A 670 -21.97 -8.49 49.34
N ARG A 671 -22.57 -8.41 50.54
CA ARG A 671 -23.29 -9.54 51.17
C ARG A 671 -24.46 -10.01 50.29
N TYR A 672 -25.30 -9.08 49.85
CA TYR A 672 -26.45 -9.39 49.01
C TYR A 672 -26.08 -10.01 47.64
N LEU A 673 -24.95 -9.60 47.04
CA LEU A 673 -24.39 -10.24 45.84
C LEU A 673 -23.84 -11.65 46.13
N SER A 674 -23.17 -11.85 47.26
CA SER A 674 -22.57 -13.13 47.67
C SER A 674 -23.59 -14.25 47.86
N ASP A 675 -24.82 -13.88 48.25
CA ASP A 675 -25.96 -14.79 48.46
C ASP A 675 -26.93 -14.81 47.26
N SER A 676 -26.65 -14.00 46.24
CA SER A 676 -27.47 -13.93 45.02
C SER A 676 -27.32 -15.19 44.17
N LYS A 677 -28.46 -15.74 43.72
CA LYS A 677 -28.49 -16.84 42.74
C LYS A 677 -27.84 -16.47 41.40
N LEU A 678 -27.54 -15.20 41.14
CA LEU A 678 -27.00 -14.73 39.86
C LEU A 678 -25.64 -15.34 39.54
N LEU A 679 -24.67 -15.28 40.46
CA LEU A 679 -23.33 -15.84 40.22
C LEU A 679 -23.39 -17.37 40.11
N ARG A 680 -24.23 -18.01 40.93
CA ARG A 680 -24.49 -19.44 40.84
C ARG A 680 -25.07 -19.86 39.49
N GLN A 681 -26.04 -19.12 38.95
CA GLN A 681 -26.59 -19.41 37.61
C GLN A 681 -25.57 -19.15 36.50
N ILE A 682 -24.69 -18.14 36.64
CA ILE A 682 -23.59 -17.92 35.69
C ILE A 682 -22.60 -19.10 35.76
N SER A 683 -22.26 -19.61 36.94
CA SER A 683 -21.46 -20.84 37.07
C SER A 683 -22.18 -22.07 36.52
N GLU A 684 -23.48 -22.23 36.74
CA GLU A 684 -24.29 -23.32 36.15
C GLU A 684 -24.28 -23.23 34.59
N CYS A 685 -24.29 -22.03 34.00
CA CYS A 685 -24.14 -21.84 32.54
C CYS A 685 -22.72 -22.11 32.01
N LEU A 686 -21.67 -21.92 32.81
CA LEU A 686 -20.29 -22.28 32.45
C LEU A 686 -20.05 -23.79 32.59
N ALA A 687 -20.61 -24.42 33.63
CA ALA A 687 -20.52 -25.85 33.87
C ALA A 687 -21.18 -26.69 32.76
N GLN A 688 -22.23 -26.15 32.10
CA GLN A 688 -22.85 -26.73 30.89
C GLN A 688 -21.91 -26.84 29.67
N LEU A 689 -20.75 -26.18 29.72
CA LEU A 689 -19.73 -26.15 28.66
C LEU A 689 -18.41 -26.80 29.08
N ASP A 690 -18.26 -27.14 30.36
CA ASP A 690 -17.05 -27.76 30.89
C ASP A 690 -17.16 -29.29 30.76
N PRO A 691 -16.30 -29.96 29.95
CA PRO A 691 -16.33 -31.42 29.80
C PRO A 691 -16.19 -32.18 31.12
N LEU A 692 -15.45 -31.61 32.08
CA LEU A 692 -15.18 -32.23 33.38
C LEU A 692 -16.30 -32.01 34.40
N SER A 693 -17.26 -31.12 34.11
CA SER A 693 -18.43 -30.88 34.98
C SER A 693 -19.54 -31.93 34.81
N GLY A 694 -19.51 -32.75 33.75
CA GLY A 694 -20.48 -33.83 33.51
C GLY A 694 -21.91 -33.38 33.16
N VAL A 695 -22.18 -32.07 33.10
CA VAL A 695 -23.49 -31.49 32.79
C VAL A 695 -23.55 -31.17 31.30
N SER A 696 -24.16 -32.04 30.50
CA SER A 696 -24.42 -31.77 29.08
C SER A 696 -25.79 -31.14 28.87
N CYS A 697 -25.86 -30.10 28.03
CA CYS A 697 -27.10 -29.46 27.60
C CYS A 697 -27.08 -29.27 26.08
N PRO A 698 -28.13 -29.64 25.32
CA PRO A 698 -28.15 -29.50 23.86
C PRO A 698 -28.27 -28.05 23.37
N SER A 699 -28.61 -27.08 24.24
CA SER A 699 -28.66 -25.65 23.91
C SER A 699 -28.15 -24.77 25.05
N PRO A 700 -26.82 -24.79 25.32
CA PRO A 700 -26.24 -24.04 26.43
C PRO A 700 -26.39 -22.53 26.21
N LEU A 701 -26.58 -21.77 27.29
CA LEU A 701 -26.86 -20.32 27.19
C LEU A 701 -25.69 -19.53 26.57
N PHE A 702 -24.46 -20.03 26.76
CA PHE A 702 -23.21 -19.50 26.22
C PHE A 702 -22.74 -20.30 24.99
N SER A 703 -23.66 -20.82 24.17
CA SER A 703 -23.32 -21.29 22.82
C SER A 703 -22.85 -20.11 21.95
N LYS A 704 -21.97 -20.40 20.97
CA LYS A 704 -21.38 -19.38 20.09
C LYS A 704 -22.44 -18.49 19.41
N GLN A 705 -23.44 -19.12 18.78
CA GLN A 705 -24.58 -18.42 18.16
C GLN A 705 -25.29 -17.47 19.15
N ARG A 706 -25.53 -17.89 20.39
CA ARG A 706 -26.24 -17.06 21.37
C ARG A 706 -25.38 -15.89 21.87
N LEU A 707 -24.07 -16.06 21.99
CA LEU A 707 -23.14 -14.98 22.36
C LEU A 707 -23.03 -13.90 21.27
N GLU A 708 -23.21 -14.28 20.01
CA GLU A 708 -23.21 -13.37 18.85
C GLU A 708 -24.58 -12.68 18.65
N GLU A 709 -25.69 -13.43 18.77
CA GLU A 709 -27.04 -12.92 18.51
C GLU A 709 -27.69 -12.18 19.69
N THR A 710 -27.27 -12.42 20.94
CA THR A 710 -27.97 -11.94 22.15
C THR A 710 -27.03 -11.30 23.17
N LEU A 711 -27.58 -10.51 24.12
CA LEU A 711 -26.81 -9.88 25.20
C LEU A 711 -26.18 -10.85 26.22
N SER A 712 -26.12 -12.16 25.95
CA SER A 712 -25.47 -13.13 26.84
C SER A 712 -23.94 -12.89 26.98
N SER A 713 -23.30 -12.29 25.99
CA SER A 713 -21.93 -11.75 26.09
C SER A 713 -21.77 -10.74 27.26
N GLY A 714 -22.85 -10.04 27.63
CA GLY A 714 -22.88 -9.10 28.75
C GLY A 714 -22.60 -9.70 30.14
N TYR A 715 -22.75 -11.01 30.33
CA TYR A 715 -22.41 -11.66 31.60
C TYR A 715 -20.91 -11.61 31.90
N PHE A 716 -20.06 -11.68 30.86
CA PHE A 716 -18.61 -11.53 31.00
C PHE A 716 -18.23 -10.12 31.48
N VAL A 717 -18.96 -9.09 31.07
CA VAL A 717 -18.80 -7.70 31.55
C VAL A 717 -19.12 -7.59 33.05
N PHE A 718 -20.13 -8.33 33.54
CA PHE A 718 -20.47 -8.33 34.96
C PHE A 718 -19.41 -9.06 35.81
N LEU A 719 -18.87 -10.19 35.32
CA LEU A 719 -17.72 -10.84 35.95
C LEU A 719 -16.46 -9.95 35.94
N GLY A 720 -16.21 -9.24 34.83
CA GLY A 720 -15.18 -8.22 34.74
C GLY A 720 -15.34 -7.12 35.79
N THR A 721 -16.57 -6.65 36.01
CA THR A 721 -16.88 -5.66 37.06
C THR A 721 -16.64 -6.19 38.47
N LEU A 722 -16.87 -7.49 38.73
CA LEU A 722 -16.50 -8.12 40.01
C LEU A 722 -14.97 -8.17 40.21
N SER A 723 -14.21 -8.43 39.14
CA SER A 723 -12.73 -8.50 39.20
C SER A 723 -12.06 -7.16 39.55
N GLU A 724 -12.79 -6.03 39.50
CA GLU A 724 -12.32 -4.73 39.97
C GLU A 724 -12.15 -4.67 41.51
N ASN A 725 -12.74 -5.58 42.27
CA ASN A 725 -12.72 -5.59 43.74
C ASN A 725 -12.31 -6.96 44.31
N LYS A 726 -11.57 -6.99 45.43
CA LYS A 726 -11.10 -8.23 46.07
C LYS A 726 -12.25 -9.15 46.49
N ASP A 727 -13.31 -8.60 47.08
CA ASP A 727 -14.48 -9.38 47.49
C ASP A 727 -15.22 -9.98 46.28
N GLY A 728 -15.21 -9.29 45.13
CA GLY A 728 -15.78 -9.81 43.89
C GLY A 728 -14.98 -10.99 43.32
N ILE A 729 -13.65 -10.98 43.46
CA ILE A 729 -12.79 -12.13 43.14
C ILE A 729 -13.11 -13.32 44.06
N ALA A 730 -13.22 -13.09 45.37
CA ALA A 730 -13.58 -14.14 46.34
C ALA A 730 -14.98 -14.73 46.08
N MET A 731 -15.96 -13.92 45.63
CA MET A 731 -17.27 -14.43 45.20
C MET A 731 -17.17 -15.34 43.97
N MET A 732 -16.32 -15.01 42.99
CA MET A 732 -16.13 -15.86 41.80
C MET A 732 -15.44 -17.18 42.14
N GLU A 733 -14.50 -17.16 43.10
CA GLU A 733 -13.84 -18.34 43.65
C GLU A 733 -14.83 -19.24 44.43
N LYS A 734 -15.67 -18.67 45.31
CA LYS A 734 -16.75 -19.38 46.03
C LYS A 734 -17.67 -20.16 45.09
N TRP A 735 -17.95 -19.64 43.90
CA TRP A 735 -18.77 -20.29 42.87
C TRP A 735 -17.94 -21.04 41.80
N LYS A 736 -16.66 -21.33 42.07
CA LYS A 736 -15.74 -22.11 41.22
C LYS A 736 -15.59 -21.58 39.77
N ILE A 737 -15.87 -20.30 39.53
CA ILE A 737 -15.87 -19.69 38.18
C ILE A 737 -14.50 -19.81 37.52
N PHE A 738 -13.43 -19.60 38.27
CA PHE A 738 -12.06 -19.74 37.76
C PHE A 738 -11.69 -21.19 37.39
N ASN A 739 -12.18 -22.20 38.12
CA ASN A 739 -11.93 -23.61 37.81
C ASN A 739 -12.51 -23.98 36.45
N MET A 740 -13.76 -23.57 36.17
CA MET A 740 -14.35 -23.78 34.85
C MET A 740 -13.56 -23.04 33.77
N PHE A 741 -13.10 -21.80 33.99
CA PHE A 741 -12.25 -21.12 33.01
C PHE A 741 -10.90 -21.81 32.79
N TYR A 742 -10.29 -22.44 33.80
CA TYR A 742 -9.10 -23.27 33.58
C TYR A 742 -9.35 -24.44 32.63
N HIS A 743 -10.52 -25.09 32.69
CA HIS A 743 -10.90 -26.16 31.76
C HIS A 743 -11.30 -25.59 30.39
N LEU A 744 -12.11 -24.52 30.35
CA LEU A 744 -12.56 -23.89 29.10
C LEU A 744 -11.39 -23.33 28.26
N THR A 745 -10.28 -22.90 28.88
CA THR A 745 -9.06 -22.51 28.14
C THR A 745 -8.37 -23.65 27.38
N GLU A 746 -8.69 -24.91 27.68
CA GLU A 746 -8.15 -26.09 26.98
C GLU A 746 -9.04 -26.49 25.79
N LEU A 747 -10.24 -25.92 25.65
CA LEU A 747 -11.15 -26.21 24.55
C LEU A 747 -10.75 -25.49 23.26
N HIS A 748 -10.05 -26.19 22.39
CA HIS A 748 -9.68 -25.71 21.05
C HIS A 748 -10.88 -25.31 20.16
N SER A 749 -12.10 -25.80 20.44
CA SER A 749 -13.30 -25.47 19.66
C SER A 749 -14.06 -24.23 20.14
N ARG A 750 -13.70 -23.64 21.29
CA ARG A 750 -14.42 -22.54 21.96
C ARG A 750 -13.49 -21.43 22.45
N ASP A 751 -12.60 -21.01 21.57
CA ASP A 751 -11.72 -19.84 21.74
C ASP A 751 -12.50 -18.58 22.14
N ASP A 752 -13.69 -18.38 21.57
CA ASP A 752 -14.62 -17.28 21.85
C ASP A 752 -14.88 -17.05 23.34
N LEU A 753 -14.96 -18.10 24.16
CA LEU A 753 -15.16 -17.99 25.61
C LEU A 753 -13.93 -17.44 26.32
N THR A 754 -12.74 -17.88 25.91
CA THR A 754 -11.46 -17.43 26.45
C THR A 754 -11.20 -15.98 26.07
N LEU A 755 -11.49 -15.60 24.82
CA LEU A 755 -11.38 -14.22 24.35
C LEU A 755 -12.37 -13.29 25.09
N ASN A 756 -13.62 -13.70 25.26
CA ASN A 756 -14.62 -12.93 26.04
C ASN A 756 -14.25 -12.79 27.53
N PHE A 757 -13.63 -13.81 28.13
CA PHE A 757 -13.05 -13.68 29.48
C PHE A 757 -11.93 -12.64 29.49
N ILE A 758 -10.95 -12.79 28.60
CA ILE A 758 -9.73 -11.99 28.62
C ILE A 758 -10.00 -10.50 28.40
N VAL A 759 -10.87 -10.17 27.44
CA VAL A 759 -11.19 -8.78 27.08
C VAL A 759 -11.92 -8.01 28.19
N ASN A 760 -12.69 -8.71 29.04
CA ASN A 760 -13.55 -8.08 30.05
C ASN A 760 -12.95 -8.05 31.46
N MET A 761 -11.95 -8.88 31.75
CA MET A 761 -11.37 -9.03 33.09
C MET A 761 -10.39 -7.91 33.45
N ASN A 762 -10.31 -7.59 34.74
CA ASN A 762 -9.35 -6.64 35.29
C ASN A 762 -8.13 -7.37 35.86
N TYR A 763 -6.93 -6.95 35.44
CA TYR A 763 -5.65 -7.54 35.82
C TYR A 763 -4.89 -6.76 36.91
N THR A 764 -5.54 -5.81 37.59
CA THR A 764 -4.89 -4.96 38.63
C THR A 764 -4.38 -5.79 39.81
N PHE A 765 -5.12 -6.82 40.22
CA PHE A 765 -4.71 -7.73 41.30
C PHE A 765 -3.97 -8.96 40.77
N TYR A 766 -3.04 -9.48 41.58
CA TYR A 766 -2.47 -10.81 41.39
C TYR A 766 -3.48 -11.88 41.79
N GLY A 767 -3.62 -12.94 40.99
CA GLY A 767 -4.60 -14.02 41.20
C GLY A 767 -5.05 -14.66 39.88
N HIS A 768 -6.14 -15.42 39.94
CA HIS A 768 -6.65 -16.22 38.82
C HIS A 768 -6.74 -15.51 37.46
N PRO A 769 -7.20 -14.24 37.32
CA PRO A 769 -7.26 -13.59 36.01
C PRO A 769 -5.89 -13.53 35.31
N ARG A 770 -4.81 -13.20 36.02
CA ARG A 770 -3.45 -13.17 35.45
C ARG A 770 -2.94 -14.57 35.11
N ILE A 771 -3.29 -15.59 35.90
CA ILE A 771 -2.89 -16.98 35.64
C ILE A 771 -3.60 -17.51 34.39
N ILE A 772 -4.90 -17.24 34.23
CA ILE A 772 -5.69 -17.60 33.05
C ILE A 772 -5.15 -16.88 31.80
N LEU A 773 -4.82 -15.59 31.92
CA LEU A 773 -4.18 -14.81 30.86
C LEU A 773 -2.82 -15.40 30.46
N SER A 774 -1.97 -15.75 31.43
CA SER A 774 -0.68 -16.41 31.19
C SER A 774 -0.85 -17.78 30.53
N LYS A 775 -1.83 -18.59 30.95
CA LYS A 775 -2.14 -19.88 30.34
C LYS A 775 -2.60 -19.69 28.88
N ALA A 776 -3.47 -18.73 28.62
CA ALA A 776 -3.91 -18.42 27.26
C ALA A 776 -2.77 -17.90 26.35
N LEU A 777 -1.75 -17.25 26.93
CA LEU A 777 -0.55 -16.80 26.23
C LEU A 777 0.44 -17.93 25.91
N THR A 778 0.55 -18.97 26.74
CA THR A 778 1.55 -20.04 26.55
C THR A 778 0.97 -21.33 25.97
N THR A 779 -0.23 -21.75 26.39
CA THR A 779 -0.86 -23.03 25.97
C THR A 779 -2.08 -22.83 25.07
N GLY A 780 -2.46 -21.59 24.75
CA GLY A 780 -3.57 -21.29 23.85
C GLY A 780 -3.28 -21.68 22.39
N LEU A 781 -4.34 -21.74 21.57
CA LEU A 781 -4.22 -21.81 20.11
C LEU A 781 -3.44 -20.61 19.56
N LYS A 782 -2.80 -20.77 18.39
CA LYS A 782 -2.02 -19.72 17.72
C LYS A 782 -2.74 -18.36 17.71
N ASP A 783 -3.98 -18.34 17.24
CA ASP A 783 -4.76 -17.10 17.08
C ASP A 783 -5.14 -16.48 18.43
N VAL A 784 -5.36 -17.31 19.46
CA VAL A 784 -5.54 -16.86 20.84
C VAL A 784 -4.24 -16.26 21.38
N ARG A 785 -3.09 -16.92 21.24
CA ARG A 785 -1.80 -16.38 21.70
C ARG A 785 -1.47 -15.06 21.00
N LEU A 786 -1.71 -14.96 19.69
CA LEU A 786 -1.55 -13.73 18.91
C LEU A 786 -2.49 -12.61 19.38
N PHE A 787 -3.78 -12.91 19.55
CA PHE A 787 -4.77 -11.95 20.07
C PHE A 787 -4.39 -11.45 21.46
N VAL A 788 -4.02 -12.35 22.37
CA VAL A 788 -3.73 -12.00 23.76
C VAL A 788 -2.42 -11.23 23.87
N THR A 789 -1.42 -11.54 23.04
CA THR A 789 -0.17 -10.75 22.91
C THR A 789 -0.49 -9.32 22.44
N LYS A 790 -1.36 -9.15 21.44
CA LYS A 790 -1.86 -7.83 21.00
C LYS A 790 -2.67 -7.12 22.11
N HIS A 791 -3.46 -7.87 22.88
CA HIS A 791 -4.25 -7.33 24.00
C HIS A 791 -3.35 -6.80 25.14
N LEU A 792 -2.24 -7.48 25.48
CA LEU A 792 -1.26 -6.96 26.44
C LEU A 792 -0.79 -5.54 26.06
N GLY A 793 -0.50 -5.29 24.79
CA GLY A 793 -0.12 -3.96 24.31
C GLY A 793 -1.20 -2.88 24.50
N THR A 794 -2.48 -3.27 24.48
CA THR A 794 -3.57 -2.35 24.84
C THR A 794 -3.65 -2.06 26.34
N LEU A 795 -3.30 -3.03 27.20
CA LEU A 795 -3.19 -2.82 28.65
C LEU A 795 -2.02 -1.89 28.99
N LEU A 796 -0.90 -1.99 28.26
CA LEU A 796 0.23 -1.07 28.37
C LEU A 796 -0.15 0.35 27.91
N SER A 797 -0.73 0.46 26.71
CA SER A 797 -1.07 1.76 26.09
C SER A 797 -2.20 2.51 26.81
N SER A 798 -3.15 1.80 27.43
CA SER A 798 -4.32 2.41 28.07
C SER A 798 -4.02 3.01 29.46
N ASN A 799 -2.81 2.80 30.01
CA ASN A 799 -2.50 3.03 31.42
C ASN A 799 -1.69 4.31 31.73
N LYS A 800 -1.69 5.34 30.87
CA LYS A 800 -1.13 6.68 31.19
C LYS A 800 -1.79 7.40 32.40
N LYS A 801 -2.78 6.79 33.06
CA LYS A 801 -3.35 7.21 34.35
C LYS A 801 -2.77 6.51 35.59
N PHE A 802 -1.97 5.45 35.41
CA PHE A 802 -1.32 4.70 36.50
C PHE A 802 0.03 5.31 36.92
N THR A 803 0.21 6.63 36.72
CA THR A 803 1.38 7.41 37.14
C THR A 803 1.46 7.53 38.67
N LYS A 804 1.81 6.40 39.30
CA LYS A 804 2.48 6.24 40.61
C LYS A 804 2.71 4.77 41.04
N ASN A 805 2.19 3.77 40.31
CA ASN A 805 2.42 2.34 40.63
C ASN A 805 3.02 1.57 39.44
N THR A 806 4.33 1.74 39.24
CA THR A 806 5.17 0.96 38.28
C THR A 806 4.98 -0.55 38.39
N LYS A 807 4.87 -1.07 39.63
CA LYS A 807 4.62 -2.49 39.95
C LYS A 807 3.38 -3.12 39.28
N THR A 808 2.44 -2.31 38.78
CA THR A 808 1.22 -2.81 38.12
C THR A 808 1.43 -3.11 36.63
N ILE A 809 2.59 -2.76 36.05
CA ILE A 809 2.88 -2.93 34.61
C ILE A 809 3.98 -3.99 34.36
N GLU A 810 4.93 -4.13 35.29
CA GLU A 810 6.05 -5.07 35.24
C GLU A 810 5.66 -6.51 34.84
N TRP A 811 4.54 -7.02 35.35
CA TRP A 811 4.05 -8.38 35.03
C TRP A 811 3.65 -8.54 33.55
N ALA A 812 3.08 -7.50 32.92
CA ALA A 812 2.65 -7.55 31.52
C ALA A 812 3.85 -7.50 30.58
N ILE A 813 4.87 -6.71 30.92
CA ILE A 813 6.15 -6.71 30.21
C ILE A 813 6.85 -8.06 30.36
N SER A 814 6.83 -8.64 31.56
CA SER A 814 7.42 -9.96 31.82
C SER A 814 6.75 -11.06 30.97
N LEU A 815 5.42 -11.02 30.82
CA LEU A 815 4.70 -11.93 29.92
C LEU A 815 5.03 -11.68 28.44
N LEU A 816 5.15 -10.42 27.98
CA LEU A 816 5.60 -10.14 26.61
C LEU A 816 7.02 -10.66 26.34
N VAL A 817 7.92 -10.57 27.32
CA VAL A 817 9.26 -11.17 27.23
C VAL A 817 9.18 -12.69 27.12
N THR A 818 8.26 -13.36 27.82
CA THR A 818 8.00 -14.80 27.59
C THR A 818 7.53 -15.08 26.16
N GLN A 819 6.66 -14.24 25.58
CA GLN A 819 6.19 -14.41 24.19
C GLN A 819 7.28 -14.20 23.12
N LEU A 820 8.46 -13.66 23.47
CA LEU A 820 9.63 -13.64 22.57
C LEU A 820 10.21 -15.03 22.32
N TYR A 821 9.78 -16.05 23.08
CA TYR A 821 10.21 -17.45 22.94
C TYR A 821 9.05 -18.38 22.55
N ASP A 822 7.96 -17.85 21.98
CA ASP A 822 6.85 -18.66 21.46
C ASP A 822 7.32 -19.51 20.25
N PRO A 823 6.91 -20.79 20.12
CA PRO A 823 7.26 -21.60 18.96
C PRO A 823 6.73 -21.04 17.62
N CYS A 824 5.76 -20.13 17.63
CA CYS A 824 5.24 -19.46 16.45
C CYS A 824 5.90 -18.10 16.22
N ILE A 825 6.57 -17.97 15.06
CA ILE A 825 7.27 -16.74 14.64
C ILE A 825 6.34 -15.53 14.59
N GLU A 826 5.07 -15.70 14.17
CA GLU A 826 4.09 -14.60 14.12
C GLU A 826 3.74 -14.05 15.52
N VAL A 827 3.73 -14.92 16.54
CA VAL A 827 3.51 -14.49 17.94
C VAL A 827 4.74 -13.76 18.46
N CYS A 828 5.95 -14.25 18.15
CA CYS A 828 7.20 -13.55 18.46
C CYS A 828 7.27 -12.17 17.79
N GLN A 829 6.87 -12.06 16.52
CA GLN A 829 6.83 -10.78 15.79
C GLN A 829 5.84 -9.79 16.42
N MET A 830 4.64 -10.25 16.76
CA MET A 830 3.65 -9.44 17.49
C MET A 830 4.16 -9.03 18.88
N ALA A 831 4.86 -9.92 19.59
CA ALA A 831 5.47 -9.61 20.88
C ALA A 831 6.56 -8.54 20.76
N VAL A 832 7.43 -8.63 19.75
CA VAL A 832 8.43 -7.58 19.47
C VAL A 832 7.78 -6.25 19.11
N GLU A 833 6.78 -6.24 18.20
CA GLU A 833 6.10 -5.00 17.79
C GLU A 833 5.44 -4.30 19.00
N VAL A 834 4.75 -5.07 19.85
CA VAL A 834 4.10 -4.56 21.05
C VAL A 834 5.12 -4.08 22.08
N LEU A 835 6.23 -4.80 22.27
CA LEU A 835 7.26 -4.47 23.26
C LEU A 835 8.12 -3.28 22.82
N GLU A 836 8.46 -3.17 21.53
CA GLU A 836 9.08 -1.97 20.93
C GLU A 836 8.20 -0.75 21.17
N LYS A 837 6.88 -0.86 20.90
CA LYS A 837 5.91 0.21 21.15
C LYS A 837 5.77 0.55 22.64
N ALA A 838 5.90 -0.42 23.54
CA ALA A 838 5.92 -0.18 24.99
C ALA A 838 7.20 0.54 25.46
N CYS A 839 8.34 0.28 24.81
CA CYS A 839 9.64 0.89 25.06
C CYS A 839 9.79 2.34 24.54
N TYR A 840 8.72 2.96 24.05
CA TYR A 840 8.66 4.43 23.94
C TYR A 840 8.65 5.11 25.30
N ASP A 841 8.07 4.45 26.31
CA ASP A 841 8.20 4.87 27.70
C ASP A 841 9.54 4.40 28.27
N PHE A 842 10.27 5.31 28.90
CA PHE A 842 11.63 5.06 29.40
C PHE A 842 11.63 4.10 30.61
N GLU A 843 10.60 4.16 31.45
CA GLU A 843 10.46 3.23 32.60
C GLU A 843 10.27 1.78 32.12
N ASN A 844 9.41 1.59 31.10
CA ASN A 844 9.17 0.28 30.49
C ASN A 844 10.44 -0.25 29.83
N LEU A 845 11.16 0.58 29.07
CA LEU A 845 12.43 0.23 28.44
C LEU A 845 13.47 -0.25 29.47
N GLN A 846 13.67 0.52 30.56
CA GLN A 846 14.61 0.13 31.61
C GLN A 846 14.23 -1.21 32.26
N TYR A 847 12.94 -1.45 32.51
CA TYR A 847 12.48 -2.72 33.06
C TYR A 847 12.65 -3.89 32.07
N THR A 848 12.35 -3.70 30.79
CA THR A 848 12.57 -4.71 29.74
C THR A 848 14.04 -5.10 29.62
N VAL A 849 14.95 -4.11 29.62
CA VAL A 849 16.40 -4.35 29.62
C VAL A 849 16.86 -5.09 30.88
N LYS A 850 16.30 -4.75 32.05
CA LYS A 850 16.61 -5.42 33.33
C LYS A 850 16.27 -6.91 33.32
N LEU A 851 15.29 -7.34 32.52
CA LEU A 851 14.96 -8.76 32.33
C LEU A 851 15.97 -9.52 31.45
N ARG A 852 16.92 -8.82 30.79
CA ARG A 852 17.96 -9.38 29.90
C ARG A 852 17.45 -10.49 28.96
N PRO A 853 16.46 -10.21 28.08
CA PRO A 853 15.97 -11.19 27.12
C PRO A 853 17.05 -11.51 26.08
N ALA A 854 17.29 -12.80 25.83
CA ALA A 854 18.08 -13.23 24.66
C ALA A 854 17.29 -12.86 23.39
N LEU A 855 17.94 -12.17 22.45
CA LEU A 855 17.31 -11.69 21.21
C LEU A 855 17.97 -12.28 19.94
N GLU A 856 18.94 -13.18 20.11
CA GLU A 856 19.72 -13.74 19.00
C GLU A 856 18.89 -14.68 18.11
N HIS A 857 18.04 -15.52 18.72
CA HIS A 857 17.16 -16.46 18.01
C HIS A 857 16.10 -15.77 17.15
N LEU A 858 15.81 -14.49 17.39
CA LEU A 858 14.85 -13.69 16.62
C LEU A 858 15.43 -13.14 15.31
N GLY A 859 16.74 -13.27 15.06
CA GLY A 859 17.37 -12.84 13.81
C GLY A 859 17.10 -11.37 13.48
N SER A 860 16.45 -11.10 12.33
CA SER A 860 16.03 -9.75 11.92
C SER A 860 14.81 -9.22 12.67
N ILE A 861 13.93 -10.11 13.15
CA ILE A 861 12.68 -9.72 13.85
C ILE A 861 13.01 -8.99 15.15
N GLY A 862 14.06 -9.42 15.87
CA GLY A 862 14.53 -8.76 17.10
C GLY A 862 15.32 -7.47 16.89
N ALA A 863 15.62 -7.06 15.64
CA ALA A 863 16.44 -5.88 15.36
C ALA A 863 15.84 -4.55 15.88
N PRO A 864 14.54 -4.25 15.73
CA PRO A 864 13.96 -3.00 16.25
C PRO A 864 14.10 -2.88 17.78
N LEU A 865 13.91 -3.99 18.50
CA LEU A 865 14.03 -4.02 19.96
C LEU A 865 15.47 -3.84 20.44
N ARG A 866 16.45 -4.53 19.79
CA ARG A 866 17.88 -4.31 20.07
C ARG A 866 18.29 -2.86 19.80
N LEU A 867 17.89 -2.32 18.66
CA LEU A 867 18.17 -0.93 18.30
C LEU A 867 17.56 0.05 19.32
N ARG A 868 16.39 -0.26 19.89
CA ARG A 868 15.78 0.52 20.97
C ARG A 868 16.48 0.38 22.33
N PHE A 869 17.11 -0.76 22.64
CA PHE A 869 17.87 -0.93 23.89
C PHE A 869 19.09 0.00 23.98
N LEU A 870 19.66 0.42 22.85
CA LEU A 870 20.76 1.40 22.78
C LEU A 870 20.38 2.77 23.38
N ALA A 871 19.09 3.08 23.52
CA ALA A 871 18.60 4.34 24.09
C ALA A 871 18.85 4.49 25.61
N SER A 872 19.21 3.39 26.30
CA SER A 872 19.46 3.36 27.73
C SER A 872 20.87 2.88 28.01
N SER A 873 21.59 3.49 28.95
CA SER A 873 22.96 3.08 29.32
C SER A 873 23.03 1.63 29.79
N THR A 874 21.99 1.12 30.47
CA THR A 874 21.90 -0.31 30.84
C THR A 874 21.77 -1.21 29.62
N GLY A 875 21.04 -0.78 28.58
CA GLY A 875 20.83 -1.54 27.36
C GLY A 875 22.00 -1.46 26.39
N PHE A 876 22.70 -0.32 26.37
CA PHE A 876 23.99 -0.16 25.71
C PHE A 876 25.04 -1.10 26.30
N ASN A 877 25.21 -1.09 27.63
CA ASN A 877 26.17 -1.99 28.28
C ASN A 877 25.80 -3.48 28.08
N TYR A 878 24.51 -3.82 28.15
CA TYR A 878 24.02 -5.16 27.80
C TYR A 878 24.43 -5.56 26.37
N LEU A 879 24.11 -4.74 25.35
CA LEU A 879 24.45 -5.07 23.96
C LEU A 879 25.96 -5.03 23.66
N LYS A 880 26.74 -4.31 24.47
CA LYS A 880 28.21 -4.31 24.40
C LYS A 880 28.79 -5.65 24.85
N GLU A 881 28.23 -6.30 25.88
CA GLU A 881 28.65 -7.64 26.34
C GLU A 881 28.54 -8.70 25.23
N PHE A 882 27.57 -8.57 24.31
CA PHE A 882 27.35 -9.49 23.18
C PHE A 882 28.09 -9.06 21.89
N ASN A 883 28.99 -8.08 21.94
CA ASN A 883 29.69 -7.50 20.78
C ASN A 883 28.75 -7.04 19.64
N TYR A 884 27.49 -6.72 19.96
CA TYR A 884 26.48 -6.33 18.96
C TYR A 884 26.78 -4.94 18.37
N ILE A 885 27.22 -4.00 19.21
CA ILE A 885 27.29 -2.58 18.87
C ILE A 885 28.30 -2.28 17.76
N GLU A 886 29.52 -2.80 17.87
CA GLU A 886 30.58 -2.51 16.88
C GLU A 886 30.26 -3.15 15.53
N LYS A 887 29.81 -4.42 15.53
CA LYS A 887 29.37 -5.12 14.32
C LYS A 887 28.21 -4.42 13.62
N GLU A 888 27.22 -3.95 14.37
CA GLU A 888 26.12 -3.16 13.80
C GLU A 888 26.59 -1.79 13.32
N MET A 889 27.48 -1.10 14.05
CA MET A 889 27.97 0.21 13.64
C MET A 889 28.68 0.15 12.29
N ASP A 890 29.50 -0.90 12.08
CA ASP A 890 30.20 -1.14 10.82
C ASP A 890 29.22 -1.62 9.73
N ASN A 891 28.26 -2.50 10.06
CA ASN A 891 27.17 -2.89 9.14
C ASN A 891 26.37 -1.66 8.67
N TRP A 892 25.94 -0.78 9.58
CA TRP A 892 25.15 0.41 9.25
C TRP A 892 25.98 1.42 8.45
N PHE A 893 27.29 1.54 8.70
CA PHE A 893 28.19 2.33 7.88
C PHE A 893 28.23 1.82 6.42
N HIS A 894 28.34 0.49 6.22
CA HIS A 894 28.37 -0.13 4.89
C HIS A 894 26.99 -0.34 4.23
N VAL A 895 25.89 -0.35 4.98
CA VAL A 895 24.52 -0.65 4.50
C VAL A 895 23.62 0.59 4.44
N LEU A 896 24.12 1.76 4.89
CA LEU A 896 23.47 3.08 4.75
C LEU A 896 22.97 3.36 3.30
N PHE A 897 23.63 2.80 2.29
CA PHE A 897 23.25 2.87 0.87
C PHE A 897 21.94 2.13 0.51
N SER A 898 21.53 1.11 1.29
CA SER A 898 20.32 0.31 1.03
C SER A 898 19.10 0.74 1.85
N PHE A 899 19.32 1.41 2.99
CA PHE A 899 18.24 1.76 3.93
C PHE A 899 17.18 2.69 3.32
N THR A 900 17.59 3.53 2.37
CA THR A 900 16.73 4.45 1.61
C THR A 900 15.86 3.77 0.54
N LYS A 901 16.12 2.50 0.18
CA LYS A 901 15.38 1.77 -0.88
C LYS A 901 14.22 0.90 -0.39
N LYS A 902 14.05 0.68 0.92
CA LYS A 902 13.12 -0.34 1.47
C LYS A 902 11.94 0.18 2.27
N ASN A 903 11.89 1.48 2.61
CA ASN A 903 10.91 2.03 3.55
C ASN A 903 9.84 2.90 2.87
N GLU A 904 9.18 2.35 1.86
CA GLU A 904 7.84 2.82 1.47
C GLU A 904 6.81 2.01 2.28
N LEU A 905 6.08 2.63 3.22
CA LEU A 905 4.65 2.30 3.48
C LEU A 905 3.93 3.17 4.54
N ASP A 906 4.57 3.65 5.62
CA ASP A 906 3.83 4.28 6.75
C ASP A 906 4.15 5.75 7.08
N GLY A 907 5.09 6.42 6.39
CA GLY A 907 5.40 7.85 6.59
C GLY A 907 6.06 8.23 7.93
N LEU A 908 6.04 7.35 8.93
CA LEU A 908 6.77 7.47 10.18
C LEU A 908 8.29 7.44 9.94
N ILE A 909 9.04 8.21 10.74
CA ILE A 909 10.51 8.10 10.73
C ILE A 909 10.93 6.70 11.24
N PRO A 910 11.65 5.89 10.44
CA PRO A 910 12.15 4.59 10.89
C PRO A 910 13.24 4.80 11.96
N PRO A 911 13.36 3.89 12.95
CA PRO A 911 14.32 4.07 14.03
C PRO A 911 15.75 3.81 13.50
N HIS A 912 16.67 4.73 13.79
CA HIS A 912 18.02 4.75 13.21
C HIS A 912 19.09 4.47 14.26
N PHE A 913 20.07 3.61 13.94
CA PHE A 913 21.16 3.24 14.87
C PHE A 913 21.86 4.45 15.51
N TYR A 914 22.41 5.37 14.69
CA TYR A 914 23.05 6.59 15.18
C TYR A 914 22.13 7.51 16.02
N GLY A 915 20.82 7.50 15.76
CA GLY A 915 19.84 8.29 16.53
C GLY A 915 19.47 7.66 17.89
N GLU A 916 19.68 6.36 18.08
CA GLU A 916 19.48 5.70 19.39
C GLU A 916 20.75 5.70 20.25
N ILE A 917 21.95 5.48 19.68
CA ILE A 917 23.20 5.50 20.48
C ILE A 917 23.48 6.88 21.10
N ILE A 918 23.17 7.98 20.40
CA ILE A 918 23.45 9.35 20.83
C ILE A 918 22.68 9.73 22.12
N LYS A 919 21.64 8.98 22.48
CA LYS A 919 20.88 9.18 23.71
C LYS A 919 21.68 8.84 24.97
N THR A 920 22.75 8.05 24.82
CA THR A 920 23.66 7.66 25.90
C THR A 920 25.00 8.39 25.79
N SER A 921 25.61 8.69 26.94
CA SER A 921 26.97 9.26 27.02
C SER A 921 28.02 8.33 26.38
N GLU A 922 27.85 7.04 26.56
CA GLU A 922 28.72 5.97 26.09
C GLU A 922 28.66 5.85 24.56
N GLY A 923 27.46 5.94 23.97
CA GLY A 923 27.27 5.98 22.52
C GLY A 923 27.83 7.25 21.88
N CYS A 924 27.72 8.41 22.55
CA CYS A 924 28.39 9.63 22.10
C CYS A 924 29.92 9.49 22.06
N GLN A 925 30.53 8.86 23.07
CA GLN A 925 31.98 8.61 23.10
C GLN A 925 32.40 7.63 22.00
N LEU A 926 31.64 6.54 21.81
CA LEU A 926 31.89 5.58 20.73
C LEU A 926 31.84 6.23 19.34
N LEU A 927 30.86 7.11 19.10
CA LEU A 927 30.72 7.84 17.83
C LEU A 927 31.92 8.73 17.54
N LYS A 928 32.42 9.48 18.54
CA LYS A 928 33.63 10.30 18.41
C LYS A 928 34.87 9.45 18.13
N ASN A 929 35.05 8.34 18.85
CA ASN A 929 36.22 7.48 18.70
C ASN A 929 36.31 6.79 17.32
N LYS A 930 35.16 6.49 16.70
CA LYS A 930 35.09 5.87 15.36
C LYS A 930 35.19 6.87 14.20
N GLY A 931 34.96 8.17 14.42
CA GLY A 931 35.07 9.21 13.37
C GLY A 931 33.98 9.19 12.29
N HIS A 932 32.87 8.44 12.50
CA HIS A 932 31.83 8.28 11.47
C HIS A 932 31.05 9.59 11.21
N PHE A 933 30.88 10.43 12.23
CA PHE A 933 30.17 11.70 12.10
C PHE A 933 30.94 12.68 11.19
N GLU A 934 32.24 12.79 11.42
CA GLU A 934 33.18 13.60 10.65
C GLU A 934 33.20 13.16 9.18
N TYR A 935 33.13 11.84 8.91
CA TYR A 935 32.99 11.30 7.56
C TYR A 935 31.67 11.72 6.88
N PHE A 936 30.52 11.59 7.55
CA PHE A 936 29.23 12.02 6.99
C PHE A 936 29.20 13.51 6.69
N VAL A 937 29.74 14.33 7.61
CA VAL A 937 29.88 15.78 7.44
C VAL A 937 30.81 16.12 6.27
N SER A 938 31.98 15.48 6.17
CA SER A 938 32.91 15.69 5.05
C SER A 938 32.29 15.29 3.70
N ASN A 939 31.45 14.26 3.65
CA ASN A 939 30.73 13.87 2.45
C ASN A 939 29.68 14.92 2.04
N ILE A 940 28.95 15.49 3.01
CA ILE A 940 28.00 16.59 2.76
C ILE A 940 28.73 17.80 2.18
N PHE A 941 29.82 18.25 2.81
CA PHE A 941 30.60 19.39 2.31
C PHE A 941 31.20 19.17 0.91
N LYS A 942 31.66 17.95 0.61
CA LYS A 942 32.32 17.63 -0.67
C LYS A 942 31.34 17.49 -1.84
N HIS A 943 30.13 16.99 -1.60
CA HIS A 943 29.19 16.60 -2.66
C HIS A 943 27.87 17.39 -2.66
N LYS A 944 27.81 18.52 -1.95
CA LYS A 944 26.62 19.38 -1.86
C LYS A 944 26.06 19.87 -3.20
N ASP A 945 26.93 20.11 -4.17
CA ASP A 945 26.60 20.61 -5.50
C ASP A 945 26.46 19.49 -6.55
N GLU A 946 26.50 18.21 -6.14
CA GLU A 946 26.43 17.05 -7.02
C GLU A 946 25.00 16.82 -7.56
N TYR A 947 24.86 16.73 -8.88
CA TYR A 947 23.58 16.51 -9.55
C TYR A 947 23.63 15.47 -10.69
N GLU A 948 24.79 14.83 -10.95
CA GLU A 948 24.97 13.90 -12.07
C GLU A 948 25.04 12.42 -11.61
N ASP A 949 25.94 12.07 -10.67
CA ASP A 949 26.07 10.68 -10.23
C ASP A 949 25.02 10.28 -9.19
N LYS A 950 24.08 9.43 -9.60
CA LYS A 950 23.02 8.84 -8.76
C LYS A 950 23.57 8.11 -7.52
N ASN A 951 24.76 7.51 -7.58
CA ASN A 951 25.37 6.82 -6.44
C ASN A 951 25.90 7.81 -5.39
N ILE A 952 26.54 8.90 -5.83
CA ILE A 952 27.00 9.97 -4.95
C ILE A 952 25.80 10.69 -4.32
N ILE A 953 24.76 10.99 -5.10
CA ILE A 953 23.50 11.56 -4.58
C ILE A 953 22.86 10.63 -3.53
N LEU A 954 22.91 9.30 -3.72
CA LEU A 954 22.41 8.33 -2.74
C LEU A 954 23.24 8.34 -1.44
N HIS A 955 24.57 8.50 -1.54
CA HIS A 955 25.49 8.62 -0.41
C HIS A 955 25.36 9.96 0.34
N LEU A 956 25.10 11.06 -0.38
CA LEU A 956 24.74 12.35 0.19
C LEU A 956 23.43 12.24 0.98
N LYS A 957 22.39 11.65 0.37
CA LYS A 957 21.09 11.41 1.03
C LYS A 957 21.24 10.55 2.29
N SER A 958 22.03 9.46 2.25
CA SER A 958 22.24 8.61 3.42
C SER A 958 23.01 9.35 4.53
N SER A 959 24.01 10.17 4.18
CA SER A 959 24.74 11.02 5.14
C SER A 959 23.83 12.07 5.80
N LEU A 960 22.97 12.75 5.03
CA LEU A 960 21.97 13.68 5.55
C LEU A 960 20.99 13.00 6.52
N TRP A 961 20.53 11.79 6.19
CA TRP A 961 19.68 11.00 7.09
C TRP A 961 20.39 10.61 8.39
N ALA A 962 21.67 10.21 8.33
CA ALA A 962 22.46 9.88 9.53
C ALA A 962 22.67 11.11 10.43
N VAL A 963 23.11 12.24 9.85
CA VAL A 963 23.35 13.51 10.56
C VAL A 963 22.06 14.06 11.18
N GLY A 964 20.93 14.01 10.46
CA GLY A 964 19.62 14.41 10.99
C GLY A 964 19.15 13.54 12.16
N ASN A 965 19.40 12.22 12.13
CA ASN A 965 19.08 11.34 13.25
C ASN A 965 19.98 11.56 14.47
N ILE A 966 21.27 11.85 14.26
CA ILE A 966 22.19 12.25 15.34
C ILE A 966 21.71 13.55 16.00
N GLY A 967 21.28 14.52 15.19
CA GLY A 967 20.72 15.79 15.65
C GLY A 967 19.39 15.71 16.41
N SER A 968 18.72 14.56 16.42
CA SER A 968 17.37 14.42 17.00
C SER A 968 17.29 14.49 18.53
N HIS A 969 18.45 14.51 19.23
CA HIS A 969 18.53 14.54 20.69
C HIS A 969 19.56 15.57 21.17
N ASN A 970 19.33 16.15 22.35
CA ASN A 970 20.17 17.21 22.94
C ASN A 970 21.68 16.86 23.02
N ASN A 971 22.03 15.57 23.16
CA ASN A 971 23.41 15.10 23.23
C ASN A 971 24.13 15.13 21.86
N GLY A 972 23.37 15.10 20.76
CA GLY A 972 23.87 15.19 19.39
C GLY A 972 24.02 16.62 18.89
N PHE A 973 23.31 17.59 19.48
CA PHE A 973 23.42 19.00 19.11
C PHE A 973 24.87 19.54 19.14
N PRO A 974 25.71 19.25 20.15
CA PRO A 974 27.12 19.65 20.14
C PRO A 974 27.95 19.10 18.97
N PHE A 975 27.56 17.97 18.36
CA PHE A 975 28.24 17.48 17.15
C PHE A 975 27.91 18.35 15.94
N LEU A 976 26.64 18.74 15.80
CA LEU A 976 26.17 19.62 14.71
C LEU A 976 26.75 21.05 14.84
N GLU A 977 26.77 21.58 16.06
CA GLU A 977 27.28 22.93 16.34
C GLU A 977 28.78 23.04 16.05
N ASN A 978 29.59 22.11 16.57
CA ASN A 978 31.04 22.12 16.35
C ASN A 978 31.47 21.89 14.90
N SER A 979 30.61 21.31 14.05
CA SER A 979 30.92 21.03 12.65
C SER A 979 30.39 22.08 11.66
N GLY A 980 29.53 23.00 12.09
CA GLY A 980 28.91 24.00 11.22
C GLY A 980 27.96 23.43 10.14
N VAL A 981 27.69 22.12 10.16
CA VAL A 981 26.99 21.41 9.07
C VAL A 981 25.55 21.91 8.84
N ILE A 982 24.92 22.51 9.85
CA ILE A 982 23.55 23.03 9.77
C ILE A 982 23.44 24.10 8.66
N SER A 983 24.40 25.02 8.57
CA SER A 983 24.39 26.07 7.55
C SER A 983 24.53 25.51 6.13
N GLU A 984 25.28 24.42 5.96
CA GLU A 984 25.43 23.74 4.66
C GLU A 984 24.18 22.93 4.30
N ILE A 985 23.49 22.31 5.26
CA ILE A 985 22.20 21.65 5.03
C ILE A 985 21.14 22.66 4.57
N ILE A 986 21.11 23.86 5.18
CA ILE A 986 20.23 24.96 4.74
C ILE A 986 20.62 25.42 3.33
N HIS A 987 21.92 25.54 3.05
CA HIS A 987 22.40 25.91 1.72
C HIS A 987 21.99 24.89 0.64
N ILE A 988 22.09 23.59 0.91
CA ILE A 988 21.60 22.52 0.02
C ILE A 988 20.08 22.64 -0.21
N ALA A 989 19.31 23.06 0.80
CA ALA A 989 17.86 23.18 0.71
C ALA A 989 17.37 24.45 -0.03
N GLU A 990 18.14 25.55 -0.01
CA GLU A 990 17.70 26.87 -0.50
C GLU A 990 18.61 27.50 -1.57
N LYS A 991 19.79 26.93 -1.86
CA LYS A 991 20.90 27.56 -2.61
C LYS A 991 21.36 28.92 -2.07
N SER A 992 20.87 29.37 -0.92
CA SER A 992 21.12 30.71 -0.37
C SER A 992 21.71 30.61 1.05
N GLN A 993 22.50 31.60 1.47
CA GLN A 993 23.25 31.55 2.74
C GLN A 993 22.58 32.29 3.92
N GLN A 994 21.40 32.89 3.75
CA GLN A 994 20.79 33.75 4.78
C GLN A 994 19.26 33.67 4.84
N HIS A 995 18.73 33.66 6.07
CA HIS A 995 17.33 33.71 6.55
C HIS A 995 16.70 32.35 6.94
N GLY A 996 15.58 32.40 7.68
CA GLY A 996 15.26 31.42 8.73
C GLY A 996 14.28 30.30 8.40
N TRP A 997 14.35 29.23 9.20
CA TRP A 997 13.37 28.14 9.25
C TRP A 997 12.60 28.19 10.58
N ILE A 998 11.28 28.10 10.52
CA ILE A 998 10.40 28.12 11.69
C ILE A 998 10.06 26.69 12.13
N SER A 999 10.52 26.31 13.32
CA SER A 999 10.05 25.10 13.99
C SER A 999 8.65 25.29 14.59
N VAL A 1000 7.82 24.25 14.48
CA VAL A 1000 6.43 24.26 14.99
C VAL A 1000 6.40 23.78 16.44
N PHE A 1001 5.81 24.59 17.31
CA PHE A 1001 5.61 24.29 18.72
C PHE A 1001 4.12 24.15 19.05
N THR A 1002 3.80 23.22 19.95
CA THR A 1002 2.48 23.15 20.60
C THR A 1002 2.20 24.41 21.41
N SER A 1003 0.93 24.65 21.77
CA SER A 1003 0.51 25.72 22.68
C SER A 1003 1.14 25.65 24.08
N PHE A 1004 1.84 24.55 24.42
CA PHE A 1004 2.59 24.36 25.66
C PHE A 1004 4.11 24.50 25.49
N GLY A 1005 4.60 24.97 24.34
CA GLY A 1005 6.02 25.18 24.06
C GLY A 1005 6.81 23.90 23.73
N ILE A 1006 6.15 22.74 23.62
CA ILE A 1006 6.81 21.48 23.21
C ILE A 1006 6.93 21.48 21.68
N PRO A 1007 8.13 21.24 21.09
CA PRO A 1007 8.30 21.15 19.64
C PRO A 1007 7.60 19.90 19.07
N ILE A 1008 7.00 20.04 17.89
CA ILE A 1008 6.27 18.96 17.20
C ILE A 1008 7.19 18.17 16.25
N GLY A 1009 8.40 18.67 15.97
CA GLY A 1009 9.32 18.06 15.01
C GLY A 1009 8.99 18.36 13.55
N ILE A 1010 8.22 19.42 13.30
CA ILE A 1010 7.87 19.96 11.99
C ILE A 1010 8.57 21.31 11.83
N CYS A 1011 9.13 21.59 10.65
CA CYS A 1011 9.89 22.80 10.36
C CYS A 1011 9.53 23.36 8.98
N ILE A 1012 9.20 24.64 8.87
CA ILE A 1012 8.71 25.27 7.63
C ILE A 1012 9.62 26.47 7.31
N PRO A 1013 10.06 26.68 6.05
CA PRO A 1013 10.79 27.90 5.68
C PRO A 1013 9.96 29.16 5.93
N GLU A 1014 10.63 30.29 6.21
CA GLU A 1014 9.98 31.61 6.23
C GLU A 1014 9.51 32.06 4.84
N ASP A 1015 10.22 31.66 3.78
CA ASP A 1015 9.88 31.96 2.38
C ASP A 1015 9.89 30.69 1.51
N ILE A 1016 8.70 30.11 1.33
CA ILE A 1016 8.49 28.90 0.51
C ILE A 1016 8.93 29.11 -0.94
N LYS A 1017 8.89 30.34 -1.46
CA LYS A 1017 9.22 30.61 -2.87
C LYS A 1017 10.69 30.35 -3.19
N LYS A 1018 11.58 30.38 -2.19
CA LYS A 1018 13.02 30.08 -2.36
C LYS A 1018 13.30 28.58 -2.48
N ILE A 1019 12.70 27.76 -1.61
CA ILE A 1019 12.85 26.29 -1.69
C ILE A 1019 12.23 25.74 -2.97
N LEU A 1020 11.10 26.30 -3.38
CA LEU A 1020 10.41 25.90 -4.62
C LEU A 1020 10.84 26.75 -5.83
N PHE A 1021 11.93 27.52 -5.71
CA PHE A 1021 12.51 28.24 -6.83
C PHE A 1021 13.24 27.27 -7.76
N LEU A 1022 12.97 27.43 -9.06
CA LEU A 1022 13.66 26.68 -10.09
C LEU A 1022 13.95 27.62 -11.25
N GLU A 1023 15.22 27.71 -11.64
CA GLU A 1023 15.63 28.54 -12.76
C GLU A 1023 14.98 28.04 -14.06
N PRO A 1024 14.35 28.94 -14.86
CA PRO A 1024 13.82 28.56 -16.17
C PRO A 1024 14.93 28.05 -17.09
N TRP A 1025 14.72 26.89 -17.70
CA TRP A 1025 15.64 26.32 -18.68
C TRP A 1025 15.18 26.60 -20.11
N ASN A 1026 16.13 26.61 -21.03
CA ASN A 1026 15.83 26.63 -22.46
C ASN A 1026 15.38 25.24 -22.91
N TYR A 1027 14.19 25.16 -23.51
CA TYR A 1027 13.69 23.93 -24.12
C TYR A 1027 14.50 23.58 -25.37
N HIS A 1028 15.06 22.37 -25.42
CA HIS A 1028 15.75 21.90 -26.63
C HIS A 1028 14.73 21.41 -27.66
N SER A 1029 14.40 22.27 -28.62
CA SER A 1029 13.54 21.89 -29.74
C SER A 1029 14.30 21.02 -30.73
N CYS A 1030 14.16 19.70 -30.68
CA CYS A 1030 14.57 18.78 -31.76
C CYS A 1030 13.69 18.90 -33.04
N LEU A 1031 13.14 20.11 -33.26
CA LEU A 1031 12.48 20.58 -34.48
C LEU A 1031 13.43 21.44 -35.33
N SER A 1032 14.62 21.77 -34.83
CA SER A 1032 15.67 22.49 -35.55
C SER A 1032 16.16 21.74 -36.79
N ASP A 1033 16.06 20.41 -36.78
CA ASP A 1033 16.43 19.53 -37.88
C ASP A 1033 15.30 19.39 -38.91
N LEU A 1034 14.60 20.48 -39.20
CA LEU A 1034 14.06 20.72 -40.53
C LEU A 1034 15.22 21.13 -41.45
N GLU A 1035 16.20 20.24 -41.61
CA GLU A 1035 17.04 20.26 -42.80
C GLU A 1035 16.10 20.28 -44.02
N ASP A 1036 16.38 21.15 -44.99
CA ASP A 1036 15.65 21.18 -46.25
C ASP A 1036 15.57 19.76 -46.80
N ILE A 1037 14.37 19.15 -46.74
CA ILE A 1037 14.22 17.74 -47.07
C ILE A 1037 14.47 17.61 -48.58
N LYS A 1038 15.71 17.29 -48.95
CA LYS A 1038 16.09 16.88 -50.30
C LYS A 1038 15.40 15.54 -50.56
N LEU A 1039 14.20 15.66 -51.12
CA LEU A 1039 13.41 14.57 -51.63
C LEU A 1039 13.99 14.25 -53.01
N ASP A 1040 14.66 13.11 -53.14
CA ASP A 1040 15.16 12.63 -54.43
C ASP A 1040 13.96 12.18 -55.29
N THR A 1041 13.34 13.13 -55.99
CA THR A 1041 12.23 12.88 -56.91
C THR A 1041 12.69 12.96 -58.35
N LYS A 1042 12.24 12.00 -59.16
CA LYS A 1042 12.57 11.91 -60.58
C LYS A 1042 11.46 12.48 -61.48
N ASN A 1043 10.24 12.57 -60.96
CA ASN A 1043 9.01 12.92 -61.70
C ASN A 1043 8.18 14.00 -61.00
N ILE A 1044 7.61 14.94 -61.77
CA ILE A 1044 6.69 16.00 -61.29
C ILE A 1044 5.47 15.41 -60.53
N ILE A 1045 5.01 14.22 -60.93
CA ILE A 1045 3.88 13.52 -60.29
C ILE A 1045 4.26 13.05 -58.88
N GLN A 1046 5.53 12.68 -58.64
CA GLN A 1046 6.02 12.29 -57.32
C GLN A 1046 6.04 13.49 -56.37
N ASP A 1047 6.41 14.68 -56.84
CA ASP A 1047 6.32 15.92 -56.07
C ASP A 1047 4.87 16.27 -55.71
N GLU A 1048 3.92 16.10 -56.64
CA GLU A 1048 2.49 16.31 -56.37
C GLU A 1048 1.97 15.34 -55.29
N ILE A 1049 2.37 14.06 -55.36
CA ILE A 1049 2.03 13.04 -54.34
C ILE A 1049 2.60 13.44 -52.96
N LEU A 1050 3.88 13.81 -52.89
CA LEU A 1050 4.54 14.17 -51.62
C LEU A 1050 3.95 15.46 -51.02
N LYS A 1051 3.56 16.43 -51.86
CA LYS A 1051 2.85 17.64 -51.43
C LYS A 1051 1.47 17.31 -50.85
N ILE A 1052 0.68 16.47 -51.52
CA ILE A 1052 -0.64 16.04 -51.02
C ILE A 1052 -0.50 15.23 -49.72
N ILE A 1053 0.55 14.42 -49.59
CA ILE A 1053 0.85 13.71 -48.33
C ILE A 1053 1.26 14.70 -47.23
N THR A 1054 1.97 15.78 -47.54
CA THR A 1054 2.28 16.84 -46.57
C THR A 1054 1.00 17.56 -46.12
N ASP A 1055 0.08 17.89 -47.04
CA ASP A 1055 -1.23 18.48 -46.73
C ASP A 1055 -2.09 17.59 -45.80
N LEU A 1056 -1.95 16.26 -45.86
CA LEU A 1056 -2.63 15.31 -44.96
C LEU A 1056 -2.20 15.42 -43.48
N SER A 1057 -1.12 16.15 -43.16
CA SER A 1057 -0.73 16.43 -41.76
C SER A 1057 -1.60 17.52 -41.11
N SER A 1058 -2.24 18.38 -41.91
CA SER A 1058 -3.04 19.50 -41.44
C SER A 1058 -4.53 19.19 -41.44
N HIS A 1059 -5.16 19.26 -40.26
CA HIS A 1059 -6.59 19.00 -40.06
C HIS A 1059 -7.52 19.80 -41.00
N ILE A 1060 -7.07 20.94 -41.53
CA ILE A 1060 -7.84 21.80 -42.45
C ILE A 1060 -7.93 21.17 -43.86
N PHE A 1061 -6.85 20.53 -44.34
CA PHE A 1061 -6.75 20.07 -45.73
C PHE A 1061 -7.04 18.57 -45.93
N VAL A 1062 -7.03 17.77 -44.85
CA VAL A 1062 -7.20 16.30 -44.88
C VAL A 1062 -8.32 15.82 -45.81
N THR A 1063 -9.53 16.38 -45.73
CA THR A 1063 -10.68 15.88 -46.52
C THR A 1063 -10.54 16.13 -48.03
N LYS A 1064 -9.84 17.20 -48.42
CA LYS A 1064 -9.50 17.51 -49.81
C LYS A 1064 -8.32 16.64 -50.28
N ALA A 1065 -7.27 16.55 -49.47
CA ALA A 1065 -6.05 15.80 -49.77
C ALA A 1065 -6.32 14.29 -49.91
N LEU A 1066 -7.14 13.68 -49.04
CA LEU A 1066 -7.55 12.27 -49.16
C LEU A 1066 -8.22 11.98 -50.52
N LYS A 1067 -9.15 12.85 -50.95
CA LYS A 1067 -9.84 12.70 -52.25
C LYS A 1067 -8.89 12.88 -53.43
N SER A 1068 -7.93 13.81 -53.34
CA SER A 1068 -6.91 14.00 -54.37
C SER A 1068 -5.96 12.80 -54.46
N LEU A 1069 -5.47 12.27 -53.33
CA LEU A 1069 -4.54 11.14 -53.33
C LEU A 1069 -5.17 9.88 -53.92
N SER A 1070 -6.43 9.56 -53.58
CA SER A 1070 -7.17 8.46 -54.23
C SER A 1070 -7.32 8.64 -55.73
N ARG A 1071 -7.56 9.87 -56.21
CA ARG A 1071 -7.67 10.16 -57.65
C ARG A 1071 -6.34 9.99 -58.38
N ILE A 1072 -5.22 10.34 -57.75
CA ILE A 1072 -3.89 10.16 -58.34
C ILE A 1072 -3.53 8.68 -58.39
N LYS A 1073 -3.78 7.89 -57.32
CA LYS A 1073 -3.57 6.43 -57.36
C LYS A 1073 -4.39 5.73 -58.44
N ALA A 1074 -5.63 6.18 -58.68
CA ALA A 1074 -6.47 5.64 -59.74
C ALA A 1074 -5.97 5.99 -61.16
N LYS A 1075 -5.20 7.07 -61.33
CA LYS A 1075 -4.63 7.50 -62.62
C LYS A 1075 -3.22 6.97 -62.88
N TYR A 1076 -2.40 6.87 -61.84
CA TYR A 1076 -0.97 6.53 -61.93
C TYR A 1076 -0.60 5.46 -60.89
N PRO A 1077 -1.11 4.22 -61.02
CA PRO A 1077 -0.84 3.15 -60.04
C PRO A 1077 0.63 2.70 -60.01
N GLU A 1078 1.36 2.85 -61.12
CA GLU A 1078 2.77 2.43 -61.23
C GLU A 1078 3.72 3.27 -60.36
N GLU A 1079 3.43 4.57 -60.18
CA GLU A 1079 4.22 5.45 -59.30
C GLU A 1079 4.22 4.96 -57.84
N PHE A 1080 3.13 4.33 -57.39
CA PHE A 1080 3.01 3.75 -56.04
C PHE A 1080 3.77 2.42 -55.86
N LYS A 1081 4.45 1.91 -56.90
CA LYS A 1081 5.42 0.80 -56.78
C LYS A 1081 6.86 1.30 -56.61
N SER A 1082 7.12 2.60 -56.74
CA SER A 1082 8.46 3.18 -56.63
C SER A 1082 8.99 3.11 -55.19
N LEU A 1083 10.11 2.40 -54.99
CA LEU A 1083 10.82 2.32 -53.72
C LEU A 1083 11.38 3.69 -53.29
N ASP A 1084 11.83 4.52 -54.24
CA ASP A 1084 12.37 5.86 -53.97
C ASP A 1084 11.28 6.79 -53.44
N LEU A 1085 10.09 6.80 -54.09
CA LEU A 1085 8.92 7.51 -53.60
C LEU A 1085 8.53 7.03 -52.20
N TYR A 1086 8.56 5.70 -51.97
CA TYR A 1086 8.16 5.14 -50.69
C TYR A 1086 9.11 5.51 -49.54
N LYS A 1087 10.42 5.51 -49.78
CA LYS A 1087 11.43 6.03 -48.83
C LYS A 1087 11.17 7.51 -48.50
N SER A 1088 10.87 8.33 -49.51
CA SER A 1088 10.51 9.74 -49.33
C SER A 1088 9.20 9.93 -48.53
N VAL A 1089 8.18 9.10 -48.75
CA VAL A 1089 6.95 9.10 -47.93
C VAL A 1089 7.24 8.71 -46.47
N LEU A 1090 8.10 7.73 -46.22
CA LEU A 1090 8.50 7.36 -44.86
C LEU A 1090 9.28 8.47 -44.14
N LYS A 1091 10.14 9.22 -44.85
CA LYS A 1091 10.77 10.44 -44.32
C LYS A 1091 9.70 11.47 -43.89
N ILE A 1092 8.72 11.77 -44.76
CA ILE A 1092 7.63 12.72 -44.44
C ILE A 1092 6.78 12.25 -43.24
N LEU A 1093 6.43 10.95 -43.16
CA LEU A 1093 5.73 10.34 -42.02
C LEU A 1093 6.54 10.34 -40.71
N THR A 1094 7.83 10.67 -40.77
CA THR A 1094 8.74 10.77 -39.62
C THR A 1094 8.95 12.22 -39.19
N SER A 1095 8.96 13.16 -40.13
CA SER A 1095 9.09 14.60 -39.86
C SER A 1095 7.77 15.27 -39.46
N TYR A 1096 6.64 14.85 -40.03
CA TYR A 1096 5.31 15.42 -39.76
C TYR A 1096 4.43 14.47 -38.94
N ARG A 1097 3.50 15.06 -38.17
CA ARG A 1097 2.58 14.32 -37.30
C ARG A 1097 1.30 13.93 -38.05
N TYR A 1098 0.97 12.65 -37.99
CA TYR A 1098 -0.24 12.08 -38.61
C TYR A 1098 -0.99 11.19 -37.62
N GLN A 1099 -2.32 11.28 -37.61
CA GLN A 1099 -3.16 10.36 -36.85
C GLN A 1099 -3.12 8.95 -37.44
N GLN A 1100 -3.29 7.92 -36.60
CA GLN A 1100 -3.23 6.50 -36.98
C GLN A 1100 -4.03 6.15 -38.26
N PRO A 1101 -5.28 6.61 -38.46
CA PRO A 1101 -6.05 6.28 -39.67
C PRO A 1101 -5.46 6.89 -40.95
N ILE A 1102 -4.81 8.05 -40.85
CA ILE A 1102 -4.17 8.74 -41.98
C ILE A 1102 -2.85 8.05 -42.32
N ARG A 1103 -2.05 7.65 -41.33
CA ARG A 1103 -0.84 6.83 -41.54
C ARG A 1103 -1.18 5.51 -42.21
N LYS A 1104 -2.24 4.84 -41.73
CA LYS A 1104 -2.79 3.61 -42.33
C LYS A 1104 -3.14 3.82 -43.80
N PHE A 1105 -3.98 4.81 -44.08
CA PHE A 1105 -4.39 5.16 -45.45
C PHE A 1105 -3.18 5.40 -46.37
N ILE A 1106 -2.20 6.22 -45.95
CA ILE A 1106 -1.01 6.52 -46.75
C ILE A 1106 -0.21 5.24 -47.05
N LEU A 1107 0.05 4.40 -46.04
CA LEU A 1107 0.87 3.18 -46.20
C LEU A 1107 0.14 2.09 -47.01
N GLU A 1108 -1.18 1.97 -46.88
CA GLU A 1108 -2.02 1.07 -47.69
C GLU A 1108 -2.10 1.50 -49.18
N MET A 1109 -1.59 2.68 -49.55
CA MET A 1109 -1.42 3.02 -50.97
C MET A 1109 -0.31 2.21 -51.65
N PHE A 1110 0.65 1.70 -50.87
CA PHE A 1110 1.88 1.06 -51.34
C PHE A 1110 1.88 -0.46 -51.04
N PRO A 1111 2.28 -1.35 -51.97
CA PRO A 1111 2.45 -2.78 -51.72
C PRO A 1111 3.24 -3.14 -50.44
N SER A 1112 2.90 -4.26 -49.81
CA SER A 1112 3.52 -4.73 -48.56
C SER A 1112 4.97 -5.18 -48.71
N ASP A 1113 5.37 -5.54 -49.92
CA ASP A 1113 6.61 -6.19 -50.30
C ASP A 1113 7.62 -5.26 -51.01
N ILE A 1114 7.34 -3.94 -51.12
CA ILE A 1114 8.21 -2.95 -51.81
C ILE A 1114 9.69 -3.02 -51.39
N PHE A 1115 9.97 -3.16 -50.09
CA PHE A 1115 11.35 -3.24 -49.58
C PHE A 1115 12.03 -4.59 -49.89
N TYR A 1116 11.26 -5.61 -50.28
CA TYR A 1116 11.72 -6.98 -50.49
C TYR A 1116 11.65 -7.41 -51.97
N GLN A 1117 11.02 -6.60 -52.84
CA GLN A 1117 10.97 -6.80 -54.30
C GLN A 1117 12.31 -6.46 -55.00
N ASN A 1118 13.04 -5.45 -54.50
CA ASN A 1118 14.23 -4.88 -55.16
C ASN A 1118 15.52 -5.00 -54.33
N SER A 1119 15.65 -6.00 -53.45
CA SER A 1119 16.94 -6.26 -52.79
C SER A 1119 17.94 -6.85 -53.80
N GLU A 1120 19.07 -6.17 -54.01
CA GLU A 1120 20.25 -6.63 -54.79
C GLU A 1120 20.99 -7.83 -54.14
N LEU A 1121 20.22 -8.73 -53.51
CA LEU A 1121 20.62 -10.02 -52.95
C LEU A 1121 20.00 -11.19 -53.74
N SER A 1122 19.15 -10.91 -54.74
CA SER A 1122 18.61 -11.93 -55.64
C SER A 1122 19.68 -12.63 -56.49
N ASP A 1123 20.85 -12.02 -56.69
CA ASP A 1123 21.98 -12.65 -57.38
C ASP A 1123 22.66 -13.77 -56.57
N TYR A 1124 22.43 -13.84 -55.24
CA TYR A 1124 22.91 -14.96 -54.43
C TYR A 1124 22.15 -16.27 -54.69
N ASN A 1125 20.94 -16.21 -55.27
CA ASN A 1125 20.14 -17.41 -55.60
C ASN A 1125 20.68 -18.21 -56.81
N LYS A 1126 21.85 -17.86 -57.37
CA LYS A 1126 22.51 -18.60 -58.46
C LYS A 1126 23.72 -19.42 -58.06
N ASN A 1127 24.32 -19.16 -56.89
CA ASN A 1127 25.49 -19.88 -56.40
C ASN A 1127 25.25 -20.35 -54.97
N ILE A 1128 24.88 -21.63 -54.82
CA ILE A 1128 25.14 -22.61 -53.74
C ILE A 1128 24.12 -23.75 -53.93
N TRP A 1129 24.53 -24.69 -54.78
CA TRP A 1129 24.46 -26.12 -54.44
C TRP A 1129 25.83 -26.51 -53.89
#